data_AF-A0A1M3H588-F1
#
_entry.id   AF-A0A1M3H588-F1
#
_cell.length_a   1.000
_cell.length_b   1.000
_cell.length_c   1.000
_cell.angle_alpha   90.00
_cell.angle_beta   90.00
_cell.angle_gamma   90.00
#
_symmetry.space_group_name_H-M   'P 1'
#
loop_
_entity.id
_entity.type
_entity.pdbx_description
1 polymer ?
#
loop_
_entity_poly.entity_id
_entity_poly.type
_entity_poly.pdbx_seq_one_letter_code
_entity_poly.pdbx_strand_id
1 'polypeptide(L)'
;MHINSRKINLALVSPNKNAYSETFISLHRTEIDANIHFLWQEALPEMSEEGPFMRYNFFGKVLRKLSRTFFPRLLNLHEIRIAGYLKRHHIDVILAEFGFTGLAMAKLSRKTGIPLIVHFHGVDAYSKEVLETYDYKPLFQTAEKVIVVSRHMYQQLVRLGCPEAKLVLNPYGPANIFFSVNNKYSSRDFLAIGRFVDKKAPQYTIRAFKQATEFHPDARLTMVGEGPLLEDCKRLVRELDIEEKVGFAGVLQPEKIADLVSESLAFVQHSRTAPNGDSEGTPVAVLEAGAGGLPVIATRHAGIPDVVLEGHTGLLVEEGDIDGMSRAMIRMLDAPELAGQMGSAARRRILENFTLKKHIDNINREIELAVARRKDPHGDGGKHNGNGGNGKEPSFRRTLFSNILVAGSYTYLSQGITFLASTILARLLSPESYGVVGLITVFTGFIMVFSDGGLSYALIRSDFGRTFQRVLTNLSVFLGSILFLITVLAAWPIAHFYHNPGLIAPIIVLATTFIFRSMGLAQGAVLAKNLQFGYIGKVTLVSNLAQILLSIPMAYFGAGYWALIIPQILAAIITAILYEKKVRLGFRLFPMNYIIVVFRHTRKLVGSVIGFASVNYWSRNSDNMIVGKWYGAADLGIYNRAYSLLMLPLNLVTGLFNNILFPNLKKLQSRNGDVENEYYFVLNVISVITFPLVLLFVCFSKEMVLLLWGKSWTHVADLLPYFGLLIFTQALVSTAGHLLILYKKEKAFMLCGWITALFLISFIVLGATISLEGIAQFYSLSYIVFVILLNVFYIYVKTLGLNGKRVYAFWLPKVALSLLLWFCLYFRLDYFRNVMMGVFAIYVLISARPLLKAITGRLGQTAPGARILHSLGTLRLKK
;
A
#
# COMPACT_ATOMS: atom_id res chain seq x y z
N MET A 1 55.38 27.98 -2.95
CA MET A 1 54.95 27.21 -1.76
C MET A 1 53.77 26.34 -2.16
N HIS A 2 54.02 25.07 -2.48
CA HIS A 2 52.97 24.10 -2.80
C HIS A 2 52.22 23.72 -1.53
N ILE A 3 51.14 24.44 -1.24
CA ILE A 3 50.13 23.97 -0.30
C ILE A 3 49.49 22.76 -0.99
N ASN A 4 49.73 21.57 -0.46
CA ASN A 4 48.96 20.36 -0.79
C ASN A 4 47.47 20.68 -0.59
N SER A 5 46.78 21.16 -1.63
CA SER A 5 45.33 21.39 -1.60
C SER A 5 44.68 20.03 -1.64
N ARG A 6 44.45 19.47 -0.47
CA ARG A 6 43.66 18.26 -0.27
C ARG A 6 42.37 18.37 -1.12
N LYS A 7 42.15 17.41 -2.00
CA LYS A 7 40.94 17.31 -2.84
C LYS A 7 39.69 17.37 -1.95
N ILE A 8 38.71 18.19 -2.34
CA ILE A 8 37.46 18.41 -1.59
C ILE A 8 36.70 17.08 -1.50
N ASN A 9 36.28 16.70 -0.30
CA ASN A 9 35.40 15.56 -0.10
C ASN A 9 33.94 16.01 -0.21
N LEU A 10 33.24 15.58 -1.27
CA LEU A 10 31.87 15.99 -1.57
C LEU A 10 30.90 14.84 -1.27
N ALA A 11 29.84 15.11 -0.51
CA ALA A 11 28.70 14.20 -0.44
C ALA A 11 27.66 14.57 -1.50
N LEU A 12 27.54 13.74 -2.55
CA LEU A 12 26.54 13.89 -3.60
C LEU A 12 25.30 13.06 -3.23
N VAL A 13 24.15 13.70 -3.03
CA VAL A 13 22.94 13.06 -2.50
C VAL A 13 21.82 13.11 -3.53
N SER A 14 21.27 11.95 -3.92
CA SER A 14 20.18 11.84 -4.90
C SER A 14 19.14 10.80 -4.47
N PRO A 15 17.84 10.97 -4.75
CA PRO A 15 16.84 9.94 -4.42
C PRO A 15 17.07 8.62 -5.18
N ASN A 16 17.63 8.66 -6.39
CA ASN A 16 17.80 7.50 -7.27
C ASN A 16 19.28 7.16 -7.45
N LYS A 17 19.58 5.87 -7.65
CA LYS A 17 20.97 5.43 -7.92
C LYS A 17 21.36 5.70 -9.38
N ASN A 18 20.62 5.11 -10.32
CA ASN A 18 20.92 5.09 -11.75
C ASN A 18 19.61 5.19 -12.56
N ALA A 19 18.86 6.28 -12.44
CA ALA A 19 17.70 6.48 -13.30
C ALA A 19 18.16 6.86 -14.72
N TYR A 20 17.73 6.12 -15.74
CA TYR A 20 18.22 6.30 -17.12
C TYR A 20 17.95 7.71 -17.68
N SER A 21 16.90 8.38 -17.19
CA SER A 21 16.53 9.74 -17.61
C SER A 21 17.26 10.85 -16.83
N GLU A 22 18.08 10.49 -15.84
CA GLU A 22 18.82 11.43 -14.97
C GLU A 22 20.31 11.46 -15.33
N THR A 23 20.61 11.59 -16.63
CA THR A 23 21.99 11.58 -17.16
C THR A 23 22.86 12.68 -16.55
N PHE A 24 22.29 13.83 -16.22
CA PHE A 24 22.98 14.95 -15.56
C PHE A 24 23.55 14.56 -14.18
N ILE A 25 22.82 13.78 -13.35
CA ILE A 25 23.35 13.31 -12.05
C ILE A 25 24.51 12.33 -12.27
N SER A 26 24.43 11.50 -13.31
CA SER A 26 25.54 10.62 -13.67
C SER A 26 26.79 11.42 -14.03
N LEU A 27 26.65 12.52 -14.79
CA LEU A 27 27.76 13.41 -15.14
C LEU A 27 28.29 14.16 -13.90
N HIS A 28 27.43 14.61 -12.99
CA HIS A 28 27.90 15.21 -11.73
C HIS A 28 28.75 14.22 -10.92
N ARG A 29 28.44 12.92 -10.98
CA ARG A 29 29.19 11.87 -10.28
C ARG A 29 30.55 11.56 -10.92
N THR A 30 30.74 11.85 -12.20
CA THR A 30 32.00 11.53 -12.90
C THR A 30 32.88 12.74 -13.15
N GLU A 31 32.29 13.92 -13.36
CA GLU A 31 32.99 15.11 -13.86
C GLU A 31 33.31 16.16 -12.79
N ILE A 32 32.57 16.21 -11.67
CA ILE A 32 32.85 17.18 -10.59
C ILE A 32 34.23 16.88 -9.99
N ASP A 33 35.07 17.90 -9.85
CA ASP A 33 36.45 17.74 -9.37
C ASP A 33 36.53 17.64 -7.84
N ALA A 34 35.94 16.58 -7.31
CA ALA A 34 35.91 16.27 -5.89
C ALA A 34 36.12 14.77 -5.67
N ASN A 35 36.46 14.39 -4.44
CA ASN A 35 36.34 13.02 -3.98
C ASN A 35 34.86 12.77 -3.62
N ILE A 36 34.13 12.11 -4.50
CA ILE A 36 32.67 12.01 -4.43
C ILE A 36 32.24 10.80 -3.58
N HIS A 37 31.46 11.09 -2.54
CA HIS A 37 30.75 10.11 -1.75
C HIS A 37 29.27 10.11 -2.14
N PHE A 38 28.87 9.15 -2.98
CA PHE A 38 27.50 9.09 -3.50
C PHE A 38 26.52 8.43 -2.53
N LEU A 39 25.43 9.14 -2.20
CA LEU A 39 24.41 8.73 -1.23
C LEU A 39 23.03 8.71 -1.88
N TRP A 40 22.26 7.63 -1.71
CA TRP A 40 20.98 7.48 -2.45
C TRP A 40 19.84 6.72 -1.74
N GLN A 41 18.74 6.51 -2.48
CA GLN A 41 17.56 5.65 -2.26
C GLN A 41 16.26 6.36 -1.85
N GLU A 42 16.36 7.54 -1.23
CA GLU A 42 15.23 8.34 -0.73
C GLU A 42 15.69 9.81 -0.62
N ALA A 43 14.77 10.75 -0.37
CA ALA A 43 15.10 12.16 -0.10
C ALA A 43 16.09 12.35 1.07
N LEU A 44 16.02 11.48 2.09
CA LEU A 44 17.06 11.35 3.10
C LEU A 44 17.78 10.01 2.84
N PRO A 45 19.07 9.99 2.47
CA PRO A 45 19.68 8.83 1.84
C PRO A 45 19.75 7.64 2.80
N GLU A 46 19.33 6.46 2.33
CA GLU A 46 19.41 5.20 3.09
C GLU A 46 20.68 4.41 2.76
N MET A 47 21.30 4.69 1.60
CA MET A 47 22.46 4.00 1.05
C MET A 47 23.66 4.92 0.84
N SER A 48 24.85 4.37 1.00
CA SER A 48 26.13 4.91 0.53
C SER A 48 26.87 3.86 -0.31
N GLU A 49 28.00 4.23 -0.89
CA GLU A 49 28.87 3.30 -1.63
C GLU A 49 29.38 2.13 -0.77
N GLU A 50 29.45 2.30 0.55
CA GLU A 50 29.82 1.24 1.51
C GLU A 50 28.62 0.36 1.92
N GLY A 51 27.43 0.63 1.38
CA GLY A 51 26.18 -0.06 1.70
C GLY A 51 25.20 0.81 2.50
N PRO A 52 24.15 0.22 3.10
CA PRO A 52 23.13 1.00 3.79
C PRO A 52 23.69 1.66 5.06
N PHE A 53 23.47 2.96 5.24
CA PHE A 53 23.77 3.70 6.49
C PHE A 53 23.18 3.00 7.72
N MET A 54 22.06 2.33 7.49
CA MET A 54 21.45 1.43 8.44
C MET A 54 21.32 0.03 7.81
N ARG A 55 22.24 -0.87 8.15
CA ARG A 55 21.96 -2.31 8.07
C ARG A 55 20.81 -2.65 9.02
N TYR A 56 19.60 -2.65 8.49
CA TYR A 56 18.41 -2.93 9.27
C TYR A 56 18.20 -4.43 9.46
N ASN A 57 18.47 -4.93 10.66
CA ASN A 57 17.61 -5.98 11.21
C ASN A 57 16.23 -5.35 11.53
N PHE A 58 15.15 -6.13 11.45
CA PHE A 58 13.74 -5.67 11.62
C PHE A 58 13.54 -4.65 12.77
N PHE A 59 14.26 -4.81 13.89
CA PHE A 59 14.27 -3.88 15.03
C PHE A 59 14.67 -2.43 14.68
N GLY A 60 15.61 -2.21 13.76
CA GLY A 60 16.01 -0.85 13.38
C GLY A 60 14.95 -0.13 12.52
N LYS A 61 14.18 -0.86 11.69
CA LYS A 61 13.10 -0.27 10.88
C LYS A 61 11.91 0.16 11.74
N VAL A 62 11.65 -0.56 12.85
CA VAL A 62 10.65 -0.19 13.86
C VAL A 62 11.13 0.98 14.74
N LEU A 63 12.42 1.00 15.15
CA LEU A 63 13.03 2.12 15.90
C LEU A 63 13.01 3.44 15.13
N ARG A 64 13.25 3.40 13.81
CA ARG A 64 13.17 4.60 12.93
C ARG A 64 11.76 5.18 12.86
N LYS A 65 10.74 4.34 12.93
CA LYS A 65 9.34 4.76 12.81
C LYS A 65 8.80 5.31 14.13
N LEU A 66 9.34 4.87 15.27
CA LEU A 66 8.98 5.31 16.62
C LEU A 66 9.78 6.53 17.13
N SER A 67 11.04 6.74 16.68
CA SER A 67 11.81 7.95 17.02
C SER A 67 11.18 9.25 16.47
N ARG A 68 10.42 9.16 15.36
CA ARG A 68 9.67 10.29 14.80
C ARG A 68 8.45 10.71 15.63
N THR A 69 7.97 9.88 16.56
CA THR A 69 6.70 10.13 17.28
C THR A 69 6.89 10.68 18.71
N PHE A 70 7.97 10.34 19.43
CA PHE A 70 8.11 10.70 20.86
C PHE A 70 9.33 11.56 21.23
N PHE A 71 10.47 11.53 20.52
CA PHE A 71 11.66 12.32 20.89
C PHE A 71 12.15 13.24 19.77
N PRO A 72 11.47 14.37 19.50
CA PRO A 72 11.84 15.28 18.42
C PRO A 72 13.18 16.03 18.64
N ARG A 73 13.76 15.98 19.85
CA ARG A 73 15.00 16.70 20.21
C ARG A 73 16.27 15.84 20.32
N LEU A 74 16.20 14.51 20.17
CA LEU A 74 17.39 13.70 19.96
C LEU A 74 17.60 13.52 18.46
N LEU A 75 18.80 13.83 17.96
CA LEU A 75 19.20 13.56 16.58
C LEU A 75 18.68 12.17 16.14
N ASN A 76 17.91 12.15 15.06
CA ASN A 76 17.30 10.91 14.54
C ASN A 76 18.45 9.91 14.29
N LEU A 77 18.41 8.68 14.79
CA LEU A 77 19.54 7.72 14.66
C LEU A 77 20.05 7.58 13.20
N HIS A 78 19.16 7.74 12.22
CA HIS A 78 19.49 7.84 10.81
C HIS A 78 20.33 9.09 10.48
N GLU A 79 19.89 10.27 10.94
CA GLU A 79 20.67 11.52 10.89
C GLU A 79 22.03 11.35 11.62
N ILE A 80 22.09 10.70 12.79
CA ILE A 80 23.35 10.47 13.51
C ILE A 80 24.31 9.64 12.67
N ARG A 81 23.84 8.59 11.99
CA ARG A 81 24.70 7.74 11.16
C ARG A 81 25.15 8.44 9.89
N ILE A 82 24.26 9.20 9.26
CA ILE A 82 24.64 10.05 8.12
C ILE A 82 25.68 11.06 8.60
N ALA A 83 25.42 11.82 9.68
CA ALA A 83 26.39 12.76 10.26
C ALA A 83 27.71 12.09 10.65
N GLY A 84 27.66 10.88 11.20
CA GLY A 84 28.82 10.08 11.55
C GLY A 84 29.63 9.65 10.33
N TYR A 85 28.96 9.29 9.23
CA TYR A 85 29.59 9.03 7.94
C TYR A 85 30.20 10.31 7.37
N LEU A 86 29.46 11.42 7.34
CA LEU A 86 29.95 12.71 6.87
C LEU A 86 31.21 13.13 7.65
N LYS A 87 31.24 12.88 8.97
CA LYS A 87 32.42 13.15 9.82
C LYS A 87 33.57 12.19 9.55
N ARG A 88 33.30 10.89 9.43
CA ARG A 88 34.31 9.83 9.19
C ARG A 88 35.01 10.00 7.85
N HIS A 89 34.26 10.35 6.82
CA HIS A 89 34.80 10.61 5.47
C HIS A 89 35.29 12.05 5.31
N HIS A 90 35.26 12.84 6.39
CA HIS A 90 35.70 14.24 6.37
C HIS A 90 35.07 15.03 5.23
N ILE A 91 33.74 14.95 5.09
CA ILE A 91 33.00 15.66 4.06
C ILE A 91 33.09 17.17 4.29
N ASP A 92 33.47 17.88 3.23
CA ASP A 92 33.68 19.32 3.22
C ASP A 92 32.42 20.09 2.80
N VAL A 93 31.62 19.51 1.91
CA VAL A 93 30.37 20.10 1.37
C VAL A 93 29.35 19.02 0.98
N ILE A 94 28.06 19.35 1.05
CA ILE A 94 26.96 18.49 0.58
C ILE A 94 26.34 19.13 -0.67
N LEU A 95 26.24 18.37 -1.76
CA LEU A 95 25.45 18.71 -2.94
C LEU A 95 24.22 17.79 -2.98
N ALA A 96 23.03 18.37 -2.79
CA ALA A 96 21.77 17.64 -2.83
C ALA A 96 21.06 17.86 -4.17
N GLU A 97 20.83 16.77 -4.89
CA GLU A 97 20.04 16.72 -6.11
C GLU A 97 18.55 16.66 -5.73
N PHE A 98 17.78 17.58 -6.28
CA PHE A 98 16.39 17.92 -5.96
C PHE A 98 16.17 18.70 -4.64
N GLY A 99 15.21 19.62 -4.69
CA GLY A 99 14.80 20.46 -3.56
C GLY A 99 14.33 19.67 -2.32
N PHE A 100 13.55 18.61 -2.49
CA PHE A 100 13.07 17.79 -1.36
C PHE A 100 14.21 17.03 -0.67
N THR A 101 15.25 16.63 -1.41
CA THR A 101 16.48 16.04 -0.87
C THR A 101 17.28 17.10 -0.10
N GLY A 102 17.40 18.29 -0.69
CA GLY A 102 18.00 19.45 -0.05
C GLY A 102 17.34 19.78 1.30
N LEU A 103 16.01 19.82 1.33
CA LEU A 103 15.24 20.08 2.54
C LEU A 103 15.47 19.01 3.61
N ALA A 104 15.55 17.73 3.22
CA ALA A 104 15.88 16.64 4.13
C ALA A 104 17.30 16.77 4.71
N MET A 105 18.26 17.22 3.89
CA MET A 105 19.66 17.40 4.28
C MET A 105 19.93 18.72 5.03
N ALA A 106 19.06 19.73 4.91
CA ALA A 106 19.22 21.03 5.57
C ALA A 106 19.40 20.92 7.10
N LYS A 107 18.63 20.05 7.74
CA LYS A 107 18.77 19.81 9.19
C LYS A 107 20.13 19.20 9.56
N LEU A 108 20.67 18.33 8.72
CA LEU A 108 21.97 17.71 8.91
C LEU A 108 23.10 18.72 8.72
N SER A 109 23.04 19.51 7.64
CA SER A 109 23.97 20.59 7.34
C SER A 109 24.12 21.57 8.51
N ARG A 110 23.00 22.07 9.08
CA ARG A 110 23.05 22.96 10.26
C ARG A 110 23.72 22.33 11.48
N LYS A 111 23.54 21.02 11.70
CA LYS A 111 24.08 20.33 12.87
C LYS A 111 25.55 19.95 12.72
N THR A 112 26.00 19.65 11.52
CA THR A 112 27.40 19.30 11.24
C THR A 112 28.26 20.51 10.89
N GLY A 113 27.63 21.65 10.57
CA GLY A 113 28.31 22.84 10.07
C GLY A 113 28.90 22.63 8.66
N ILE A 114 28.46 21.60 7.94
CA ILE A 114 28.89 21.34 6.56
C ILE A 114 27.98 22.14 5.63
N PRO A 115 28.50 22.98 4.73
CA PRO A 115 27.70 23.76 3.80
C PRO A 115 26.86 22.87 2.89
N LEU A 116 25.64 23.33 2.58
CA LEU A 116 24.69 22.65 1.72
C LEU A 116 24.45 23.48 0.45
N ILE A 117 24.70 22.87 -0.70
CA ILE A 117 24.31 23.34 -2.02
C ILE A 117 23.17 22.44 -2.52
N VAL A 118 22.13 23.03 -3.11
CA VAL A 118 20.98 22.26 -3.62
C VAL A 118 20.74 22.58 -5.08
N HIS A 119 20.56 21.55 -5.89
CA HIS A 119 20.30 21.67 -7.32
C HIS A 119 18.84 21.30 -7.62
N PHE A 120 18.10 22.21 -8.23
CA PHE A 120 16.71 21.99 -8.66
C PHE A 120 16.61 21.59 -10.13
N HIS A 121 15.73 20.65 -10.46
CA HIS A 121 15.69 20.01 -11.78
C HIS A 121 14.36 20.17 -12.54
N GLY A 122 13.27 20.54 -11.87
CA GLY A 122 11.97 20.81 -12.49
C GLY A 122 10.82 20.35 -11.62
N VAL A 123 10.66 19.04 -11.43
CA VAL A 123 9.54 18.47 -10.67
C VAL A 123 9.45 19.03 -9.25
N ASP A 124 10.62 19.29 -8.66
CA ASP A 124 10.80 19.90 -7.35
C ASP A 124 10.48 21.40 -7.29
N ALA A 125 10.56 22.12 -8.40
CA ALA A 125 10.23 23.54 -8.46
C ALA A 125 8.77 23.82 -8.87
N TYR A 126 8.10 22.88 -9.56
CA TYR A 126 6.80 23.14 -10.21
C TYR A 126 5.66 22.20 -9.81
N SER A 127 5.94 20.93 -9.53
CA SER A 127 4.87 19.96 -9.26
C SER A 127 4.03 20.41 -8.07
N LYS A 128 2.72 20.57 -8.27
CA LYS A 128 1.80 21.02 -7.21
C LYS A 128 1.83 20.08 -6.02
N GLU A 129 1.89 18.78 -6.28
CA GLU A 129 1.99 17.75 -5.24
C GLU A 129 3.27 17.93 -4.39
N VAL A 130 4.40 18.22 -5.03
CA VAL A 130 5.66 18.44 -4.32
C VAL A 130 5.62 19.74 -3.53
N LEU A 131 5.16 20.84 -4.13
CA LEU A 131 5.08 22.15 -3.47
C LEU A 131 4.04 22.20 -2.36
N GLU A 132 2.97 21.40 -2.43
CA GLU A 132 2.00 21.23 -1.34
C GLU A 132 2.56 20.36 -0.19
N THR A 133 3.47 19.44 -0.51
CA THR A 133 4.08 18.52 0.46
C THR A 133 5.27 19.14 1.20
N TYR A 134 6.08 19.94 0.51
CA TYR A 134 7.36 20.45 1.00
C TYR A 134 7.39 21.98 1.03
N ASP A 135 7.47 22.57 2.22
CA ASP A 135 7.80 23.99 2.39
C ASP A 135 9.31 24.19 2.30
N TYR A 136 9.77 24.89 1.27
CA TYR A 136 11.19 25.15 1.02
C TYR A 136 11.76 26.36 1.77
N LYS A 137 10.96 27.14 2.50
CA LYS A 137 11.49 28.28 3.29
C LYS A 137 12.64 27.89 4.24
N PRO A 138 12.55 26.79 5.02
CA PRO A 138 13.65 26.36 5.89
C PRO A 138 14.90 25.91 5.12
N LEU A 139 14.70 25.36 3.92
CA LEU A 139 15.79 25.02 3.01
C LEU A 139 16.50 26.29 2.54
N PHE A 140 15.77 27.28 2.04
CA PHE A 140 16.37 28.52 1.52
C PHE A 140 17.11 29.32 2.59
N GLN A 141 16.68 29.23 3.86
CA GLN A 141 17.43 29.79 4.99
C GLN A 141 18.77 29.08 5.21
N THR A 142 18.81 27.76 5.00
CA THR A 142 19.95 26.90 5.34
C THR A 142 20.96 26.74 4.20
N ALA A 143 20.49 26.60 2.96
CA ALA A 143 21.36 26.36 1.82
C ALA A 143 22.30 27.56 1.62
N GLU A 144 23.56 27.28 1.32
CA GLU A 144 24.55 28.29 0.97
C GLU A 144 24.24 28.83 -0.43
N LYS A 145 23.96 27.91 -1.36
CA LYS A 145 23.57 28.19 -2.74
C LYS A 145 22.47 27.25 -3.22
N VAL A 146 21.62 27.76 -4.09
CA VAL A 146 20.54 27.04 -4.74
C VAL A 146 20.73 27.16 -6.25
N ILE A 147 21.10 26.05 -6.88
CA ILE A 147 21.34 25.96 -8.31
C ILE A 147 20.02 25.71 -9.03
N VAL A 148 19.74 26.50 -10.05
CA VAL A 148 18.58 26.38 -10.93
C VAL A 148 19.01 26.31 -12.37
N VAL A 149 18.26 25.56 -13.18
CA VAL A 149 18.69 25.25 -14.56
C VAL A 149 18.10 26.14 -15.64
N SER A 150 17.15 27.01 -15.31
CA SER A 150 16.52 27.94 -16.25
C SER A 150 16.13 29.26 -15.59
N ARG A 151 15.98 30.33 -16.39
CA ARG A 151 15.47 31.62 -15.94
C ARG A 151 14.03 31.52 -15.44
N HIS A 152 13.22 30.68 -16.08
CA HIS A 152 11.86 30.40 -15.61
C HIS A 152 11.87 29.77 -14.21
N MET A 153 12.79 28.83 -13.95
CA MET A 153 12.94 28.20 -12.63
C MET A 153 13.51 29.16 -11.59
N TYR A 154 14.43 30.03 -12.00
CA TYR A 154 14.94 31.10 -11.15
C TYR A 154 13.79 31.94 -10.58
N GLN A 155 12.92 32.47 -11.45
CA GLN A 155 11.75 33.25 -11.04
C GLN A 155 10.78 32.43 -10.19
N GLN A 156 10.61 31.15 -10.50
CA GLN A 156 9.77 30.27 -9.70
C GLN A 156 10.29 30.10 -8.27
N LEU A 157 11.60 29.89 -8.09
CA LEU A 157 12.16 29.77 -6.74
C LEU A 157 12.14 31.10 -5.99
N VAL A 158 12.28 32.24 -6.66
CA VAL A 158 12.03 33.56 -6.05
C VAL A 158 10.59 33.66 -5.53
N ARG A 159 9.60 33.24 -6.32
CA ARG A 159 8.17 33.20 -5.89
C ARG A 159 7.94 32.25 -4.70
N LEU A 160 8.70 31.16 -4.61
CA LEU A 160 8.66 30.25 -3.47
C LEU A 160 9.39 30.78 -2.22
N GLY A 161 10.06 31.94 -2.33
CA GLY A 161 10.72 32.63 -1.22
C GLY A 161 12.23 32.39 -1.13
N CYS A 162 12.88 31.96 -2.20
CA CYS A 162 14.34 31.86 -2.26
C CYS A 162 14.97 33.26 -2.45
N PRO A 163 15.92 33.69 -1.58
CA PRO A 163 16.63 34.95 -1.79
C PRO A 163 17.48 34.92 -3.06
N GLU A 164 17.39 35.96 -3.89
CA GLU A 164 18.13 36.05 -5.16
C GLU A 164 19.64 35.89 -5.00
N ALA A 165 20.22 36.40 -3.89
CA ALA A 165 21.64 36.28 -3.59
C ALA A 165 22.15 34.82 -3.41
N LYS A 166 21.23 33.88 -3.17
CA LYS A 166 21.53 32.45 -3.04
C LYS A 166 21.31 31.68 -4.34
N LEU A 167 20.56 32.23 -5.29
CA LEU A 167 20.26 31.56 -6.55
C LEU A 167 21.44 31.64 -7.51
N VAL A 168 21.76 30.49 -8.12
CA VAL A 168 22.79 30.38 -9.17
C VAL A 168 22.13 29.77 -10.39
N LEU A 169 22.02 30.56 -11.46
CA LEU A 169 21.56 30.06 -12.75
C LEU A 169 22.70 29.26 -13.39
N ASN A 170 22.54 27.95 -13.47
CA ASN A 170 23.50 27.04 -14.08
C ASN A 170 22.76 25.97 -14.92
N PRO A 171 22.41 26.29 -16.17
CA PRO A 171 21.82 25.32 -17.10
C PRO A 171 22.76 24.13 -17.33
N TYR A 172 22.22 22.97 -17.69
CA TYR A 172 23.03 21.78 -18.00
C TYR A 172 23.91 21.99 -19.23
N GLY A 173 24.91 21.11 -19.37
CA GLY A 173 25.63 20.93 -20.62
C GLY A 173 25.56 19.50 -21.13
N PRO A 174 25.47 19.29 -22.46
CA PRO A 174 25.40 17.96 -23.05
C PRO A 174 26.78 17.28 -23.04
N ALA A 175 26.78 15.95 -23.12
CA ALA A 175 28.02 15.17 -23.17
C ALA A 175 28.86 15.52 -24.41
N ASN A 176 30.18 15.42 -24.29
CA ASN A 176 31.11 15.88 -25.34
C ASN A 176 30.96 15.11 -26.66
N ILE A 177 30.45 13.88 -26.62
CA ILE A 177 30.22 13.05 -27.82
C ILE A 177 29.32 13.72 -28.86
N PHE A 178 28.36 14.54 -28.42
CA PHE A 178 27.42 15.21 -29.32
C PHE A 178 28.09 16.32 -30.15
N PHE A 179 29.20 16.91 -29.68
CA PHE A 179 29.94 17.90 -30.46
C PHE A 179 30.76 17.28 -31.60
N SER A 180 31.07 15.98 -31.50
CA SER A 180 31.80 15.23 -32.52
C SER A 180 30.89 14.74 -33.66
N VAL A 181 29.57 14.87 -33.52
CA VAL A 181 28.61 14.46 -34.54
C VAL A 181 28.82 15.30 -35.79
N ASN A 182 28.83 14.69 -36.97
CA ASN A 182 28.79 15.42 -38.23
C ASN A 182 27.46 15.13 -38.92
N ASN A 183 26.52 16.06 -38.80
CA ASN A 183 25.21 15.91 -39.42
C ASN A 183 25.30 16.20 -40.93
N LYS A 184 24.77 15.27 -41.73
CA LYS A 184 24.79 15.34 -43.20
C LYS A 184 23.61 16.11 -43.79
N TYR A 185 22.55 16.34 -43.01
CA TYR A 185 21.28 16.95 -43.41
C TYR A 185 20.67 16.36 -44.70
N SER A 186 21.01 15.11 -45.02
CA SER A 186 20.59 14.42 -46.23
C SER A 186 19.30 13.62 -46.04
N SER A 187 18.84 13.45 -44.79
CA SER A 187 17.59 12.75 -44.46
C SER A 187 16.42 13.71 -44.36
N ARG A 188 15.21 13.15 -44.36
CA ARG A 188 13.95 13.86 -44.05
C ARG A 188 13.39 13.42 -42.71
N ASP A 189 14.27 12.95 -41.83
CA ASP A 189 13.90 12.25 -40.61
C ASP A 189 13.94 13.21 -39.41
N PHE A 190 12.90 13.20 -38.60
CA PHE A 190 12.83 13.92 -37.34
C PHE A 190 13.21 13.00 -36.18
N LEU A 191 13.80 13.59 -35.15
CA LEU A 191 14.20 12.89 -33.94
C LEU A 191 13.53 13.50 -32.72
N ALA A 192 12.92 12.67 -31.87
CA ALA A 192 12.41 13.05 -30.57
C ALA A 192 13.02 12.15 -29.49
N ILE A 193 13.64 12.75 -28.47
CA ILE A 193 14.31 12.02 -27.39
C ILE A 193 13.74 12.46 -26.05
N GLY A 194 13.29 11.50 -25.24
CA GLY A 194 12.90 11.77 -23.87
C GLY A 194 11.93 10.75 -23.28
N ARG A 195 11.64 10.92 -21.99
CA ARG A 195 10.67 10.08 -21.29
C ARG A 195 9.24 10.33 -21.81
N PHE A 196 8.47 9.28 -22.03
CA PHE A 196 7.07 9.38 -22.47
C PHE A 196 6.14 9.76 -21.29
N VAL A 197 6.11 11.04 -20.93
CA VAL A 197 5.35 11.62 -19.80
C VAL A 197 4.59 12.88 -20.20
N ASP A 198 3.57 13.25 -19.40
CA ASP A 198 2.65 14.36 -19.70
C ASP A 198 3.34 15.69 -20.02
N LYS A 199 4.39 16.04 -19.27
CA LYS A 199 5.09 17.31 -19.47
C LYS A 199 5.91 17.40 -20.76
N LYS A 200 6.21 16.25 -21.39
CA LYS A 200 6.88 16.18 -22.70
C LYS A 200 5.88 16.13 -23.86
N ALA A 201 4.62 15.78 -23.56
CA ALA A 201 3.52 15.70 -24.51
C ALA A 201 3.89 15.01 -25.85
N PRO A 202 4.47 13.79 -25.84
CA PRO A 202 4.88 13.08 -27.06
C PRO A 202 3.73 12.90 -28.07
N GLN A 203 2.51 12.79 -27.57
CA GLN A 203 1.30 12.71 -28.38
C GLN A 203 1.00 13.98 -29.21
N TYR A 204 1.49 15.15 -28.79
CA TYR A 204 1.34 16.40 -29.55
C TYR A 204 2.36 16.44 -30.69
N THR A 205 3.60 16.01 -30.41
CA THR A 205 4.64 15.82 -31.44
C THR A 205 4.19 14.85 -32.53
N ILE A 206 3.57 13.72 -32.17
CA ILE A 206 3.03 12.75 -33.16
C ILE A 206 1.94 13.38 -34.03
N ARG A 207 1.03 14.16 -33.44
CA ARG A 207 -0.05 14.82 -34.19
C ARG A 207 0.48 15.89 -35.15
N ALA A 208 1.45 16.69 -34.72
CA ALA A 208 2.09 17.69 -35.55
C ALA A 208 2.86 17.03 -36.72
N PHE A 209 3.55 15.92 -36.43
CA PHE A 209 4.22 15.12 -37.45
C PHE A 209 3.25 14.53 -38.46
N LYS A 210 2.11 13.96 -38.02
CA LYS A 210 1.06 13.48 -38.93
C LYS A 210 0.66 14.55 -39.95
N GLN A 211 0.36 15.76 -39.48
CA GLN A 211 0.00 16.88 -40.36
C GLN A 211 1.13 17.22 -41.34
N ALA A 212 2.40 17.19 -40.90
CA ALA A 212 3.54 17.46 -41.78
C ALA A 212 3.68 16.39 -42.89
N THR A 213 3.35 15.13 -42.58
CA THR A 213 3.41 14.04 -43.58
C THR A 213 2.35 14.12 -44.67
N GLU A 214 1.33 14.98 -44.53
CA GLU A 214 0.35 15.26 -45.60
C GLU A 214 0.98 16.06 -46.74
N PHE A 215 1.99 16.88 -46.44
CA PHE A 215 2.75 17.67 -47.41
C PHE A 215 4.06 16.98 -47.84
N HIS A 216 4.69 16.23 -46.92
CA HIS A 216 5.90 15.46 -47.20
C HIS A 216 5.72 13.99 -46.82
N PRO A 217 5.18 13.15 -47.73
CA PRO A 217 4.85 11.75 -47.43
C PRO A 217 6.04 10.86 -47.07
N ASP A 218 7.26 11.27 -47.45
CA ASP A 218 8.51 10.55 -47.27
C ASP A 218 9.22 10.85 -45.93
N ALA A 219 8.74 11.83 -45.16
CA ALA A 219 9.28 12.15 -43.85
C ALA A 219 9.05 11.01 -42.84
N ARG A 220 10.00 10.81 -41.93
CA ARG A 220 9.94 9.82 -40.84
C ARG A 220 10.19 10.47 -39.48
N LEU A 221 9.69 9.86 -38.42
CA LEU A 221 9.91 10.30 -37.04
C LEU A 221 10.44 9.13 -36.20
N THR A 222 11.62 9.29 -35.63
CA THR A 222 12.17 8.35 -34.65
C THR A 222 12.00 8.90 -33.24
N MET A 223 11.32 8.15 -32.37
CA MET A 223 11.12 8.50 -30.97
C MET A 223 11.92 7.56 -30.06
N VAL A 224 12.80 8.14 -29.24
CA VAL A 224 13.72 7.43 -28.33
C VAL A 224 13.30 7.67 -26.88
N GLY A 225 13.14 6.59 -26.13
CA GLY A 225 12.85 6.61 -24.70
C GLY A 225 11.78 5.61 -24.27
N GLU A 226 11.48 5.63 -22.97
CA GLU A 226 10.39 4.87 -22.35
C GLU A 226 9.53 5.79 -21.49
N GLY A 227 8.37 5.30 -21.06
CA GLY A 227 7.53 6.00 -20.10
C GLY A 227 6.08 5.53 -20.10
N PRO A 228 5.27 6.02 -19.14
CA PRO A 228 3.88 5.61 -19.00
C PRO A 228 3.02 5.89 -20.24
N LEU A 229 3.36 6.89 -21.06
CA LEU A 229 2.61 7.24 -22.28
C LEU A 229 3.06 6.48 -23.54
N LEU A 230 4.07 5.60 -23.47
CA LEU A 230 4.63 4.93 -24.64
C LEU A 230 3.56 4.10 -25.39
N GLU A 231 2.79 3.29 -24.66
CA GLU A 231 1.76 2.43 -25.26
C GLU A 231 0.58 3.24 -25.81
N ASP A 232 0.28 4.39 -25.23
CA ASP A 232 -0.72 5.31 -25.77
C ASP A 232 -0.21 6.00 -27.05
N CYS A 233 1.09 6.33 -27.13
CA CYS A 233 1.71 6.86 -28.35
C CYS A 233 1.70 5.82 -29.49
N LYS A 234 2.04 4.56 -29.20
CA LYS A 234 1.94 3.46 -30.19
C LYS A 234 0.50 3.22 -30.65
N ARG A 235 -0.50 3.46 -29.79
CA ARG A 235 -1.91 3.38 -30.18
C ARG A 235 -2.30 4.55 -31.07
N LEU A 236 -1.88 5.77 -30.72
CA LEU A 236 -2.15 6.97 -31.49
C LEU A 236 -1.56 6.89 -32.91
N VAL A 237 -0.33 6.37 -33.06
CA VAL A 237 0.30 6.16 -34.37
C VAL A 237 -0.52 5.23 -35.27
N ARG A 238 -1.13 4.18 -34.68
CA ARG A 238 -2.05 3.27 -35.38
C ARG A 238 -3.36 3.94 -35.74
N GLU A 239 -3.93 4.71 -34.82
CA GLU A 239 -5.17 5.45 -35.06
C GLU A 239 -5.03 6.54 -36.13
N LEU A 240 -3.81 6.99 -36.40
CA LEU A 240 -3.48 8.01 -37.40
C LEU A 240 -2.94 7.43 -38.72
N ASP A 241 -2.89 6.10 -38.85
CA ASP A 241 -2.39 5.38 -40.03
C ASP A 241 -0.97 5.82 -40.47
N ILE A 242 -0.05 5.97 -39.51
CA ILE A 242 1.36 6.38 -39.76
C ILE A 242 2.39 5.44 -39.12
N GLU A 243 2.03 4.18 -38.91
CA GLU A 243 2.91 3.15 -38.30
C GLU A 243 4.24 2.98 -39.04
N GLU A 244 4.21 3.03 -40.37
CA GLU A 244 5.42 2.90 -41.20
C GLU A 244 6.31 4.15 -41.17
N LYS A 245 5.80 5.27 -40.65
CA LYS A 245 6.51 6.56 -40.60
C LYS A 245 7.02 6.92 -39.20
N VAL A 246 6.57 6.23 -38.14
CA VAL A 246 6.96 6.53 -36.75
C VAL A 246 7.61 5.31 -36.08
N GLY A 247 8.92 5.42 -35.81
CA GLY A 247 9.70 4.39 -35.12
C GLY A 247 9.81 4.65 -33.61
N PHE A 248 9.72 3.58 -32.80
CA PHE A 248 9.98 3.63 -31.35
C PHE A 248 11.23 2.81 -31.01
N ALA A 249 12.33 3.47 -30.67
CA ALA A 249 13.63 2.82 -30.50
C ALA A 249 13.93 2.34 -29.07
N GLY A 250 13.03 2.59 -28.11
CA GLY A 250 13.27 2.28 -26.70
C GLY A 250 14.37 3.15 -26.08
N VAL A 251 14.97 2.70 -24.98
CA VAL A 251 16.11 3.40 -24.34
C VAL A 251 17.41 3.03 -25.05
N LEU A 252 18.15 4.05 -25.51
CA LEU A 252 19.42 3.90 -26.22
C LEU A 252 20.59 4.50 -25.44
N GLN A 253 21.80 4.02 -25.73
CA GLN A 253 23.05 4.58 -25.21
C GLN A 253 23.44 5.87 -25.97
N PRO A 254 24.22 6.79 -25.36
CA PRO A 254 24.59 8.07 -25.97
C PRO A 254 25.22 7.96 -27.36
N GLU A 255 26.02 6.92 -27.63
CA GLU A 255 26.64 6.68 -28.93
C GLU A 255 25.59 6.43 -30.01
N LYS A 256 24.55 5.66 -29.69
CA LYS A 256 23.42 5.38 -30.61
C LYS A 256 22.51 6.57 -30.78
N ILE A 257 22.39 7.42 -29.77
CA ILE A 257 21.68 8.69 -29.91
C ILE A 257 22.48 9.62 -30.82
N ALA A 258 23.81 9.68 -30.69
CA ALA A 258 24.69 10.47 -31.56
C ALA A 258 24.61 10.01 -33.03
N ASP A 259 24.54 8.69 -33.28
CA ASP A 259 24.28 8.13 -34.61
C ASP A 259 22.96 8.69 -35.20
N LEU A 260 21.84 8.58 -34.45
CA LEU A 260 20.54 9.10 -34.88
C LEU A 260 20.54 10.61 -35.11
N VAL A 261 21.23 11.36 -34.25
CA VAL A 261 21.38 12.82 -34.40
C VAL A 261 22.11 13.16 -35.70
N SER A 262 23.11 12.38 -36.10
CA SER A 262 23.85 12.57 -37.36
C SER A 262 23.02 12.30 -38.61
N GLU A 263 21.96 11.49 -38.46
CA GLU A 263 21.08 11.03 -39.53
C GLU A 263 19.72 11.74 -39.55
N SER A 264 19.52 12.77 -38.72
CA SER A 264 18.24 13.48 -38.62
C SER A 264 18.31 14.88 -39.23
N LEU A 265 17.18 15.36 -39.76
CA LEU A 265 17.00 16.71 -40.28
C LEU A 265 16.83 17.74 -39.15
N ALA A 266 16.00 17.41 -38.16
CA ALA A 266 15.70 18.28 -37.03
C ALA A 266 15.29 17.49 -35.78
N PHE A 267 15.52 18.09 -34.61
CA PHE A 267 15.00 17.57 -33.34
C PHE A 267 13.64 18.20 -33.03
N VAL A 268 12.69 17.40 -32.54
CA VAL A 268 11.35 17.86 -32.21
C VAL A 268 10.94 17.42 -30.81
N GLN A 269 10.46 18.38 -30.01
CA GLN A 269 9.85 18.09 -28.71
C GLN A 269 8.78 19.13 -28.38
N HIS A 270 7.53 18.70 -28.14
CA HIS A 270 6.49 19.65 -27.72
C HIS A 270 6.77 20.21 -26.33
N SER A 271 6.57 19.43 -25.28
CA SER A 271 6.52 19.90 -23.90
C SER A 271 5.36 20.86 -23.58
N ARG A 272 4.86 20.74 -22.36
CA ARG A 272 3.79 21.57 -21.79
C ARG A 272 3.78 21.42 -20.28
N THR A 273 3.09 22.33 -19.59
CA THR A 273 2.77 22.12 -18.18
C THR A 273 1.82 20.94 -18.02
N ALA A 274 2.23 19.92 -17.26
CA ALA A 274 1.42 18.73 -17.01
C ALA A 274 0.19 19.06 -16.13
N PRO A 275 -0.87 18.23 -16.13
CA PRO A 275 -2.07 18.48 -15.32
C PRO A 275 -1.80 18.64 -13.81
N ASN A 276 -0.75 18.00 -13.29
CA ASN A 276 -0.30 18.11 -11.89
C ASN A 276 0.59 19.34 -11.63
N GLY A 277 0.82 20.19 -12.64
CA GLY A 277 1.73 21.34 -12.59
C GLY A 277 3.21 20.99 -12.77
N ASP A 278 3.58 19.71 -12.96
CA ASP A 278 4.96 19.37 -13.34
C ASP A 278 5.34 20.04 -14.67
N SER A 279 6.57 20.49 -14.76
CA SER A 279 7.09 21.30 -15.86
C SER A 279 8.51 20.83 -16.18
N GLU A 280 8.98 21.17 -17.38
CA GLU A 280 10.40 21.00 -17.71
C GLU A 280 11.27 21.91 -16.85
N GLY A 281 12.53 21.50 -16.64
CA GLY A 281 13.61 22.40 -16.24
C GLY A 281 14.24 22.97 -17.51
N THR A 282 15.44 22.49 -17.81
CA THR A 282 16.08 22.66 -19.12
C THR A 282 16.28 21.26 -19.72
N PRO A 283 15.51 20.87 -20.75
CA PRO A 283 15.58 19.51 -21.28
C PRO A 283 16.97 19.22 -21.86
N VAL A 284 17.67 18.23 -21.30
CA VAL A 284 19.02 17.85 -21.78
C VAL A 284 18.99 17.40 -23.24
N ALA A 285 17.93 16.72 -23.69
CA ALA A 285 17.76 16.33 -25.09
C ALA A 285 17.78 17.51 -26.08
N VAL A 286 17.29 18.70 -25.68
CA VAL A 286 17.34 19.91 -26.51
C VAL A 286 18.79 20.42 -26.63
N LEU A 287 19.56 20.33 -25.55
CA LEU A 287 20.99 20.68 -25.54
C LEU A 287 21.82 19.68 -26.37
N GLU A 288 21.55 18.39 -26.23
CA GLU A 288 22.23 17.31 -26.97
C GLU A 288 21.96 17.42 -28.48
N ALA A 289 20.70 17.66 -28.86
CA ALA A 289 20.34 17.92 -30.26
C ALA A 289 21.07 19.16 -30.82
N GLY A 290 21.06 20.27 -30.09
CA GLY A 290 21.76 21.48 -30.49
C GLY A 290 23.28 21.28 -30.59
N ALA A 291 23.91 20.59 -29.64
CA ALA A 291 25.33 20.21 -29.71
C ALA A 291 25.62 19.33 -30.92
N GLY A 292 24.70 18.41 -31.24
CA GLY A 292 24.69 17.55 -32.41
C GLY A 292 24.56 18.27 -33.75
N GLY A 293 24.27 19.57 -33.72
CA GLY A 293 24.03 20.37 -34.92
C GLY A 293 22.61 20.20 -35.48
N LEU A 294 21.63 19.74 -34.71
CA LEU A 294 20.24 19.75 -35.16
C LEU A 294 19.58 21.10 -34.87
N PRO A 295 18.80 21.67 -35.81
CA PRO A 295 17.83 22.69 -35.45
C PRO A 295 16.77 22.09 -34.53
N VAL A 296 16.31 22.88 -33.56
CA VAL A 296 15.32 22.43 -32.56
C VAL A 296 13.95 23.02 -32.87
N ILE A 297 12.94 22.17 -33.06
CA ILE A 297 11.53 22.55 -33.12
C ILE A 297 10.90 22.20 -31.78
N ALA A 298 10.53 23.21 -30.98
CA ALA A 298 10.02 22.97 -29.64
C ALA A 298 8.98 24.01 -29.19
N THR A 299 8.45 23.89 -27.97
CA THR A 299 7.55 24.93 -27.43
C THR A 299 8.28 25.99 -26.62
N ARG A 300 7.64 27.16 -26.47
CA ARG A 300 8.00 28.18 -25.48
C ARG A 300 7.65 27.74 -24.06
N HIS A 301 8.33 26.71 -23.58
CA HIS A 301 8.07 26.10 -22.28
C HIS A 301 9.33 26.05 -21.41
N ALA A 302 9.20 26.54 -20.17
CA ALA A 302 10.24 26.52 -19.13
C ALA A 302 11.62 26.98 -19.62
N GLY A 303 12.66 26.13 -19.55
CA GLY A 303 14.03 26.47 -19.97
C GLY A 303 14.32 26.29 -21.45
N ILE A 304 13.36 25.88 -22.28
CA ILE A 304 13.59 25.73 -23.73
C ILE A 304 13.96 27.06 -24.40
N PRO A 305 13.30 28.20 -24.11
CA PRO A 305 13.67 29.51 -24.67
C PRO A 305 15.03 30.05 -24.20
N ASP A 306 15.58 29.53 -23.10
CA ASP A 306 16.93 29.90 -22.67
C ASP A 306 17.97 29.30 -23.63
N VAL A 307 17.67 28.13 -24.21
CA VAL A 307 18.58 27.37 -25.07
C VAL A 307 18.34 27.66 -26.54
N VAL A 308 17.08 27.74 -26.98
CA VAL A 308 16.71 27.88 -28.40
C VAL A 308 16.39 29.33 -28.72
N LEU A 309 17.16 29.93 -29.64
CA LEU A 309 16.86 31.23 -30.23
C LEU A 309 15.98 31.05 -31.46
N GLU A 310 14.73 31.50 -31.35
CA GLU A 310 13.77 31.44 -32.43
C GLU A 310 14.29 32.08 -33.73
N GLY A 311 14.09 31.39 -34.85
CA GLY A 311 14.50 31.84 -36.17
C GLY A 311 16.01 31.74 -36.42
N HIS A 312 16.81 31.41 -35.41
CA HIS A 312 18.28 31.38 -35.50
C HIS A 312 18.86 30.00 -35.22
N THR A 313 18.47 29.35 -34.12
CA THR A 313 18.94 28.00 -33.75
C THR A 313 17.83 26.95 -33.80
N GLY A 314 16.60 27.38 -34.10
CA GLY A 314 15.41 26.55 -34.07
C GLY A 314 14.13 27.36 -34.19
N LEU A 315 12.98 26.68 -34.11
CA LEU A 315 11.66 27.27 -34.19
C LEU A 315 10.87 26.95 -32.92
N LEU A 316 10.26 27.97 -32.34
CA LEU A 316 9.47 27.84 -31.11
C LEU A 316 7.99 28.09 -31.38
N VAL A 317 7.13 27.27 -30.79
CA VAL A 317 5.67 27.40 -30.88
C VAL A 317 5.05 27.48 -29.49
N GLU A 318 3.78 27.84 -29.38
CA GLU A 318 3.12 27.90 -28.08
C GLU A 318 2.76 26.52 -27.52
N GLU A 319 2.60 26.41 -26.20
CA GLU A 319 2.14 25.16 -25.58
C GLU A 319 0.80 24.73 -26.18
N GLY A 320 0.72 23.49 -26.66
CA GLY A 320 -0.46 22.95 -27.32
C GLY A 320 -0.66 23.32 -28.80
N ASP A 321 0.18 24.17 -29.40
CA ASP A 321 0.08 24.56 -30.81
C ASP A 321 0.62 23.48 -31.76
N ILE A 322 -0.23 22.47 -32.04
CA ILE A 322 0.09 21.35 -32.93
C ILE A 322 0.31 21.84 -34.37
N ASP A 323 -0.55 22.74 -34.85
CA ASP A 323 -0.49 23.23 -36.23
C ASP A 323 0.77 24.09 -36.46
N GLY A 324 1.15 24.92 -35.50
CA GLY A 324 2.41 25.67 -35.53
C GLY A 324 3.62 24.74 -35.56
N MET A 325 3.62 23.68 -34.74
CA MET A 325 4.72 22.71 -34.75
C MET A 325 4.80 21.98 -36.10
N SER A 326 3.64 21.65 -36.70
CA SER A 326 3.59 21.05 -38.04
C SER A 326 4.16 21.99 -39.10
N ARG A 327 3.76 23.27 -39.11
CA ARG A 327 4.31 24.28 -40.04
C ARG A 327 5.83 24.45 -39.87
N ALA A 328 6.33 24.36 -38.64
CA ALA A 328 7.77 24.41 -38.37
C ALA A 328 8.51 23.18 -38.92
N MET A 329 7.92 21.99 -38.83
CA MET A 329 8.46 20.77 -39.46
C MET A 329 8.49 20.89 -40.99
N ILE A 330 7.37 21.30 -41.60
CA ILE A 330 7.25 21.51 -43.05
C ILE A 330 8.31 22.50 -43.53
N ARG A 331 8.53 23.61 -42.82
CA ARG A 331 9.57 24.59 -43.17
C ARG A 331 10.98 24.00 -43.17
N MET A 332 11.30 23.05 -42.30
CA MET A 332 12.61 22.37 -42.32
C MET A 332 12.71 21.39 -43.50
N LEU A 333 11.60 20.75 -43.88
CA LEU A 333 11.53 19.82 -45.01
C LEU A 333 11.62 20.55 -46.36
N ASP A 334 11.02 21.74 -46.48
CA ASP A 334 11.02 22.59 -47.68
C ASP A 334 12.39 23.25 -47.93
N ALA A 335 13.15 23.52 -46.87
CA ALA A 335 14.46 24.17 -46.95
C ALA A 335 15.51 23.46 -46.08
N PRO A 336 16.04 22.30 -46.49
CA PRO A 336 17.06 21.56 -45.72
C PRO A 336 18.34 22.38 -45.48
N GLU A 337 18.68 23.33 -46.35
CA GLU A 337 19.80 24.25 -46.14
C GLU A 337 19.58 25.14 -44.91
N LEU A 338 18.33 25.55 -44.66
CA LEU A 338 17.95 26.29 -43.47
C LEU A 338 18.14 25.44 -42.20
N ALA A 339 17.83 24.14 -42.28
CA ALA A 339 18.08 23.20 -41.19
C ALA A 339 19.60 23.13 -40.87
N GLY A 340 20.44 23.07 -41.90
CA GLY A 340 21.90 23.11 -41.77
C GLY A 340 22.44 24.42 -41.16
N GLN A 341 21.90 25.56 -41.58
CA GLN A 341 22.25 26.87 -41.04
C GLN A 341 21.85 27.01 -39.56
N MET A 342 20.61 26.68 -39.23
CA MET A 342 20.08 26.74 -37.87
C MET A 342 20.76 25.73 -36.95
N GLY A 343 21.00 24.51 -37.43
CA GLY A 343 21.73 23.47 -36.72
C GLY A 343 23.17 23.87 -36.39
N SER A 344 23.87 24.46 -37.36
CA SER A 344 25.22 25.01 -37.15
C SER A 344 25.23 26.20 -36.17
N ALA A 345 24.20 27.05 -36.21
CA ALA A 345 24.02 28.11 -35.22
C ALA A 345 23.69 27.56 -33.82
N ALA A 346 22.88 26.51 -33.72
CA ALA A 346 22.58 25.81 -32.47
C ALA A 346 23.85 25.24 -31.86
N ARG A 347 24.65 24.51 -32.64
CA ARG A 347 25.94 23.96 -32.18
C ARG A 347 26.87 25.05 -31.63
N ARG A 348 27.06 26.15 -32.37
CA ARG A 348 27.87 27.28 -31.91
C ARG A 348 27.35 27.84 -30.59
N ARG A 349 26.04 28.06 -30.48
CA ARG A 349 25.42 28.55 -29.24
C ARG A 349 25.66 27.60 -28.06
N ILE A 350 25.50 26.29 -28.25
CA ILE A 350 25.73 25.31 -27.19
C ILE A 350 27.22 25.27 -26.79
N LEU A 351 28.14 25.27 -27.75
CA LEU A 351 29.59 25.37 -27.51
C LEU A 351 29.98 26.64 -26.74
N GLU A 352 29.34 27.77 -27.06
CA GLU A 352 29.65 29.06 -26.46
C GLU A 352 29.03 29.22 -25.08
N ASN A 353 27.88 28.61 -24.76
CA ASN A 353 27.11 28.98 -23.58
C ASN A 353 26.76 27.82 -22.64
N PHE A 354 26.69 26.59 -23.15
CA PHE A 354 26.07 25.46 -22.45
C PHE A 354 26.94 24.21 -22.49
N THR A 355 28.27 24.34 -22.46
CA THR A 355 29.14 23.16 -22.43
C THR A 355 29.08 22.47 -21.08
N LEU A 356 29.26 21.15 -21.06
CA LEU A 356 29.38 20.38 -19.82
C LEU A 356 30.50 20.93 -18.93
N LYS A 357 31.62 21.32 -19.53
CA LYS A 357 32.72 21.98 -18.82
C LYS A 357 32.25 23.22 -18.06
N LYS A 358 31.55 24.16 -18.71
CA LYS A 358 31.02 25.36 -18.03
C LYS A 358 30.05 25.02 -16.90
N HIS A 359 29.19 24.04 -17.13
CA HIS A 359 28.24 23.57 -16.12
C HIS A 359 28.94 23.04 -14.87
N ILE A 360 29.95 22.19 -15.06
CA ILE A 360 30.74 21.58 -13.99
C ILE A 360 31.66 22.60 -13.32
N ASP A 361 32.32 23.48 -14.08
CA ASP A 361 33.16 24.56 -13.54
C ASP A 361 32.35 25.48 -12.61
N ASN A 362 31.10 25.79 -12.97
CA ASN A 362 30.20 26.56 -12.10
C ASN A 362 29.87 25.81 -10.80
N ILE A 363 29.58 24.50 -10.87
CA ILE A 363 29.32 23.69 -9.66
C ILE A 363 30.57 23.63 -8.79
N ASN A 364 31.74 23.38 -9.37
CA ASN A 364 33.04 23.35 -8.68
C ASN A 364 33.30 24.69 -7.99
N ARG A 365 33.07 25.82 -8.67
CA ARG A 365 33.21 27.16 -8.08
C ARG A 365 32.32 27.36 -6.87
N GLU A 366 31.03 26.99 -6.95
CA GLU A 366 30.13 27.16 -5.80
C GLU A 366 30.50 26.22 -4.64
N ILE A 367 31.01 25.02 -4.94
CA ILE A 367 31.57 24.10 -3.94
C ILE A 367 32.79 24.72 -3.25
N GLU A 368 33.76 25.23 -4.00
CA GLU A 368 34.97 25.86 -3.47
C GLU A 368 34.64 27.08 -2.60
N LEU A 369 33.74 27.95 -3.06
CA LEU A 369 33.28 29.13 -2.30
C LEU A 369 32.60 28.73 -1.00
N ALA A 370 31.77 27.69 -1.02
CA ALA A 370 31.07 27.19 0.16
C ALA A 370 32.06 26.60 1.19
N VAL A 371 33.11 25.90 0.73
CA VAL A 371 34.15 25.33 1.61
C VAL A 371 35.06 26.42 2.18
N ALA A 372 35.41 27.45 1.38
CA ALA A 372 36.27 28.54 1.82
C ALA A 372 35.66 29.34 2.99
N ARG A 373 34.36 29.67 2.93
CA ARG A 373 33.64 30.41 3.99
C ARG A 373 33.59 29.68 5.33
N ARG A 374 33.64 28.34 5.33
CA ARG A 374 33.63 27.54 6.56
C ARG A 374 34.92 27.64 7.37
N LYS A 375 36.05 27.92 6.70
CA LYS A 375 37.37 27.99 7.36
C LYS A 375 37.62 29.31 8.09
N ASP A 376 36.67 30.24 8.08
CA ASP A 376 36.77 31.58 8.69
C ASP A 376 35.62 31.81 9.72
N PRO A 377 35.79 31.47 11.03
CA PRO A 377 34.67 31.43 11.98
C PRO A 377 34.32 32.75 12.70
N HIS A 378 34.93 33.89 12.35
CA HIS A 378 34.63 35.17 13.02
C HIS A 378 33.50 35.93 12.32
N GLY A 379 32.25 35.69 12.75
CA GLY A 379 31.07 36.40 12.25
C GLY A 379 29.75 36.07 12.97
N ASP A 380 29.62 36.58 14.19
CA ASP A 380 28.40 37.03 14.89
C ASP A 380 27.21 36.06 15.22
N GLY A 381 27.21 35.59 16.48
CA GLY A 381 26.19 35.94 17.49
C GLY A 381 24.68 35.78 17.23
N GLY A 382 24.05 34.82 17.92
CA GLY A 382 22.58 34.79 18.06
C GLY A 382 22.07 33.80 19.11
N LYS A 383 22.12 34.19 20.39
CA LYS A 383 21.60 33.46 21.57
C LYS A 383 20.07 33.28 21.50
N HIS A 384 19.56 32.09 21.87
CA HIS A 384 18.27 31.99 22.57
C HIS A 384 18.23 30.81 23.55
N ASN A 385 18.12 31.17 24.83
CA ASN A 385 17.85 30.31 25.99
C ASN A 385 16.39 29.85 26.00
N GLY A 386 16.11 28.68 26.59
CA GLY A 386 14.75 28.22 26.86
C GLY A 386 14.70 26.89 27.61
N ASN A 387 14.47 26.99 28.91
CA ASN A 387 14.59 26.01 29.98
C ASN A 387 13.41 24.98 30.05
N GLY A 388 13.63 23.84 30.72
CA GLY A 388 12.62 23.14 31.53
C GLY A 388 11.73 22.07 30.88
N GLY A 389 11.81 20.83 31.42
CA GLY A 389 10.77 19.80 31.21
C GLY A 389 11.25 18.35 31.39
N ASN A 390 11.65 17.96 32.60
CA ASN A 390 11.95 16.56 32.95
C ASN A 390 10.63 15.76 33.06
N GLY A 391 10.18 15.19 31.94
CA GLY A 391 9.12 14.18 31.90
C GLY A 391 9.73 12.81 31.63
N LYS A 392 9.71 11.91 32.62
CA LYS A 392 10.01 10.48 32.43
C LYS A 392 9.01 9.90 31.41
N GLU A 393 9.42 9.69 30.16
CA GLU A 393 8.56 9.04 29.17
C GLU A 393 8.74 7.50 29.14
N PRO A 394 7.67 6.74 28.82
CA PRO A 394 7.59 5.30 29.07
C PRO A 394 8.18 4.46 27.92
N SER A 395 8.82 3.36 28.31
CA SER A 395 9.40 2.31 27.45
C SER A 395 8.59 1.93 26.19
N PHE A 396 9.26 1.94 25.04
CA PHE A 396 8.85 1.53 23.68
C PHE A 396 8.04 0.21 23.57
N ARG A 397 8.22 -0.76 24.48
CA ARG A 397 7.42 -2.00 24.49
C ARG A 397 5.97 -1.75 24.89
N ARG A 398 5.69 -0.64 25.58
CA ARG A 398 4.34 -0.22 26.00
C ARG A 398 3.57 0.45 24.86
N THR A 399 4.23 1.09 23.90
CA THR A 399 3.58 1.91 22.84
C THR A 399 3.35 1.18 21.51
N LEU A 400 4.15 0.17 21.16
CA LEU A 400 3.81 -0.75 20.06
C LEU A 400 2.63 -1.66 20.48
N PHE A 401 2.68 -2.14 21.72
CA PHE A 401 1.50 -2.66 22.37
C PHE A 401 0.43 -1.58 22.46
N SER A 402 0.70 -0.29 22.73
CA SER A 402 -0.36 0.73 22.78
C SER A 402 -0.98 1.06 21.43
N ASN A 403 -0.30 1.06 20.28
CA ASN A 403 -0.95 1.36 19.00
C ASN A 403 -1.73 0.16 18.45
N ILE A 404 -1.24 -1.06 18.70
CA ILE A 404 -1.99 -2.30 18.47
C ILE A 404 -3.08 -2.47 19.55
N LEU A 405 -2.89 -1.96 20.77
CA LEU A 405 -3.89 -1.76 21.83
C LEU A 405 -4.53 -0.36 21.73
N VAL A 406 -4.53 0.34 20.60
CA VAL A 406 -5.29 1.61 20.43
C VAL A 406 -6.16 1.43 19.21
N ALA A 407 -5.58 1.07 18.05
CA ALA A 407 -6.37 0.56 16.94
C ALA A 407 -7.08 -0.74 17.33
N GLY A 408 -6.35 -1.67 17.95
CA GLY A 408 -6.95 -2.86 18.53
C GLY A 408 -7.60 -2.62 19.88
N SER A 409 -7.25 -1.64 20.74
CA SER A 409 -8.15 -1.43 21.90
C SER A 409 -9.47 -0.83 21.48
N TYR A 410 -9.56 0.17 20.60
CA TYR A 410 -10.87 0.65 20.16
C TYR A 410 -11.66 -0.47 19.48
N THR A 411 -10.99 -1.31 18.67
CA THR A 411 -11.64 -2.44 18.00
C THR A 411 -12.03 -3.56 18.97
N TYR A 412 -11.14 -4.00 19.85
CA TYR A 412 -11.38 -5.07 20.84
C TYR A 412 -12.24 -4.61 22.01
N LEU A 413 -12.14 -3.35 22.44
CA LEU A 413 -13.06 -2.70 23.38
C LEU A 413 -14.44 -2.59 22.75
N SER A 414 -14.53 -2.13 21.50
CA SER A 414 -15.81 -2.12 20.79
C SER A 414 -16.38 -3.53 20.66
N GLN A 415 -15.58 -4.54 20.32
CA GLN A 415 -16.01 -5.95 20.26
C GLN A 415 -16.46 -6.46 21.64
N GLY A 416 -15.74 -6.14 22.71
CA GLY A 416 -16.11 -6.50 24.08
C GLY A 416 -17.41 -5.84 24.53
N ILE A 417 -17.56 -4.53 24.27
CA ILE A 417 -18.80 -3.78 24.54
C ILE A 417 -19.96 -4.34 23.71
N THR A 418 -19.73 -4.63 22.43
CA THR A 418 -20.74 -5.21 21.54
C THR A 418 -21.12 -6.62 21.99
N PHE A 419 -20.16 -7.41 22.48
CA PHE A 419 -20.41 -8.74 23.03
C PHE A 419 -21.25 -8.67 24.31
N LEU A 420 -20.91 -7.78 25.24
CA LEU A 420 -21.69 -7.53 26.46
C LEU A 420 -23.10 -7.03 26.13
N ALA A 421 -23.23 -6.07 25.22
CA ALA A 421 -24.51 -5.59 24.74
C ALA A 421 -25.31 -6.70 24.06
N SER A 422 -24.67 -7.56 23.26
CA SER A 422 -25.33 -8.72 22.65
C SER A 422 -25.81 -9.73 23.69
N THR A 423 -25.12 -9.84 24.83
CA THR A 423 -25.53 -10.69 25.95
C THR A 423 -26.76 -10.11 26.65
N ILE A 424 -26.80 -8.79 26.86
CA ILE A 424 -27.98 -8.09 27.39
C ILE A 424 -29.16 -8.22 26.42
N LEU A 425 -28.95 -7.93 25.13
CA LEU A 425 -29.99 -8.02 24.11
C LEU A 425 -30.50 -9.45 23.96
N ALA A 426 -29.65 -10.47 24.08
CA ALA A 426 -30.07 -11.87 24.06
C ALA A 426 -30.95 -12.24 25.26
N ARG A 427 -30.85 -11.53 26.40
CA ARG A 427 -31.78 -11.72 27.53
C ARG A 427 -33.13 -11.02 27.32
N LEU A 428 -33.17 -9.97 26.50
CA LEU A 428 -34.38 -9.19 26.20
C LEU A 428 -35.15 -9.70 24.98
N LEU A 429 -34.46 -10.34 24.03
CA LEU A 429 -35.02 -10.78 22.76
C LEU A 429 -35.08 -12.30 22.64
N SER A 430 -36.10 -12.79 21.94
CA SER A 430 -36.27 -14.22 21.63
C SER A 430 -35.24 -14.70 20.59
N PRO A 431 -34.92 -16.01 20.55
CA PRO A 431 -34.12 -16.60 19.48
C PRO A 431 -34.66 -16.31 18.08
N GLU A 432 -35.98 -16.31 17.91
CA GLU A 432 -36.64 -15.99 16.64
C GLU A 432 -36.28 -14.60 16.10
N SER A 433 -36.17 -13.59 16.97
CA SER A 433 -35.79 -12.23 16.55
C SER A 433 -34.39 -12.19 15.92
N TYR A 434 -33.46 -12.99 16.46
CA TYR A 434 -32.13 -13.16 15.89
C TYR A 434 -32.14 -14.02 14.62
N GLY A 435 -33.04 -14.99 14.58
CA GLY A 435 -33.35 -15.80 13.41
C GLY A 435 -33.73 -14.99 12.19
N VAL A 436 -34.74 -14.12 12.34
CA VAL A 436 -35.22 -13.22 11.29
C VAL A 436 -34.08 -12.38 10.73
N VAL A 437 -33.25 -11.78 11.60
CA VAL A 437 -32.06 -11.04 11.17
C VAL A 437 -31.08 -11.95 10.45
N GLY A 438 -30.83 -13.16 10.96
CA GLY A 438 -30.01 -14.19 10.31
C GLY A 438 -30.44 -14.46 8.87
N LEU A 439 -31.72 -14.77 8.64
CA LEU A 439 -32.30 -15.04 7.32
C LEU A 439 -32.01 -13.89 6.33
N ILE A 440 -32.19 -12.66 6.79
CA ILE A 440 -31.99 -11.46 5.97
C ILE A 440 -30.50 -11.22 5.68
N THR A 441 -29.63 -11.42 6.68
CA THR A 441 -28.19 -11.15 6.59
C THR A 441 -27.44 -12.08 5.62
N VAL A 442 -27.93 -13.30 5.38
CA VAL A 442 -27.35 -14.22 4.39
C VAL A 442 -27.46 -13.66 2.96
N PHE A 443 -28.63 -13.10 2.61
CA PHE A 443 -28.81 -12.54 1.27
C PHE A 443 -28.22 -11.13 1.16
N THR A 444 -28.49 -10.27 2.14
CA THR A 444 -27.96 -8.90 2.14
C THR A 444 -26.44 -8.87 2.29
N GLY A 445 -25.84 -9.81 3.02
CA GLY A 445 -24.39 -9.96 3.11
C GLY A 445 -23.75 -10.38 1.79
N PHE A 446 -24.42 -11.25 1.01
CA PHE A 446 -23.96 -11.57 -0.35
C PHE A 446 -24.02 -10.35 -1.27
N ILE A 447 -25.12 -9.60 -1.25
CA ILE A 447 -25.26 -8.35 -2.01
C ILE A 447 -24.16 -7.34 -1.60
N MET A 448 -23.77 -7.32 -0.32
CA MET A 448 -22.70 -6.46 0.18
C MET A 448 -21.31 -6.80 -0.39
N VAL A 449 -21.07 -8.02 -0.87
CA VAL A 449 -19.81 -8.36 -1.58
C VAL A 449 -19.60 -7.45 -2.80
N PHE A 450 -20.69 -7.02 -3.43
CA PHE A 450 -20.66 -6.12 -4.58
C PHE A 450 -20.58 -4.64 -4.18
N SER A 451 -20.82 -4.28 -2.91
CA SER A 451 -20.87 -2.89 -2.43
C SER A 451 -19.53 -2.17 -2.49
N ASP A 452 -18.43 -2.87 -2.18
CA ASP A 452 -17.09 -2.30 -2.31
C ASP A 452 -16.61 -2.34 -3.76
N GLY A 453 -17.01 -3.36 -4.53
CA GLY A 453 -16.70 -3.45 -5.95
C GLY A 453 -15.20 -3.34 -6.29
N GLY A 454 -14.30 -3.60 -5.34
CA GLY A 454 -12.85 -3.35 -5.48
C GLY A 454 -12.44 -1.86 -5.52
N LEU A 455 -13.37 -0.93 -5.29
CA LEU A 455 -13.18 0.52 -5.36
C LEU A 455 -12.29 1.03 -4.21
N SER A 456 -12.45 0.48 -3.00
CA SER A 456 -11.56 0.79 -1.88
C SER A 456 -10.12 0.37 -2.19
N TYR A 457 -9.94 -0.79 -2.83
CA TYR A 457 -8.62 -1.27 -3.25
C TYR A 457 -8.00 -0.41 -4.33
N ALA A 458 -8.79 0.08 -5.29
CA ALA A 458 -8.32 1.04 -6.28
C ALA A 458 -7.79 2.30 -5.59
N LEU A 459 -8.58 2.93 -4.70
CA LEU A 459 -8.18 4.13 -3.94
C LEU A 459 -6.90 3.96 -3.14
N ILE A 460 -6.75 2.83 -2.46
CA ILE A 460 -5.60 2.57 -1.59
C ILE A 460 -4.32 2.39 -2.41
N ARG A 461 -4.41 1.88 -3.65
CA ARG A 461 -3.25 1.51 -4.47
C ARG A 461 -2.79 2.59 -5.45
N SER A 462 -3.61 3.60 -5.71
CA SER A 462 -3.36 4.64 -6.73
C SER A 462 -3.36 6.05 -6.14
N ASP A 463 -2.49 6.91 -6.66
CA ASP A 463 -2.38 8.33 -6.26
C ASP A 463 -3.27 9.24 -7.10
N PHE A 464 -4.57 8.90 -7.16
CA PHE A 464 -5.53 9.76 -7.83
C PHE A 464 -5.88 10.99 -6.99
N GLY A 465 -5.96 12.15 -7.65
CA GLY A 465 -6.32 13.43 -7.02
C GLY A 465 -7.74 13.48 -6.46
N ARG A 466 -8.03 14.54 -5.68
CA ARG A 466 -9.30 14.72 -4.96
C ARG A 466 -10.55 14.68 -5.86
N THR A 467 -10.43 15.10 -7.12
CA THR A 467 -11.52 15.01 -8.12
C THR A 467 -11.86 13.56 -8.45
N PHE A 468 -10.87 12.69 -8.60
CA PHE A 468 -11.11 11.27 -8.81
C PHE A 468 -11.70 10.61 -7.56
N GLN A 469 -11.22 10.97 -6.37
CA GLN A 469 -11.78 10.50 -5.09
C GLN A 469 -13.26 10.89 -4.95
N ARG A 470 -13.64 12.09 -5.40
CA ARG A 470 -15.04 12.53 -5.49
C ARG A 470 -15.84 11.72 -6.51
N VAL A 471 -15.33 11.55 -7.73
CA VAL A 471 -15.97 10.73 -8.77
C VAL A 471 -16.22 9.31 -8.25
N LEU A 472 -15.25 8.76 -7.51
CA LEU A 472 -15.37 7.43 -6.94
C LEU A 472 -16.38 7.37 -5.79
N THR A 473 -16.47 8.43 -4.97
CA THR A 473 -17.54 8.56 -3.96
C THR A 473 -18.91 8.52 -4.61
N ASN A 474 -19.11 9.22 -5.72
CA ASN A 474 -20.38 9.19 -6.45
C ASN A 474 -20.65 7.82 -7.08
N LEU A 475 -19.61 7.17 -7.62
CA LEU A 475 -19.74 5.81 -8.13
C LEU A 475 -20.14 4.84 -7.02
N SER A 476 -19.55 4.95 -5.83
CA SER A 476 -19.93 4.16 -4.67
C SER A 476 -21.39 4.39 -4.26
N VAL A 477 -21.85 5.65 -4.22
CA VAL A 477 -23.26 5.99 -3.91
C VAL A 477 -24.22 5.48 -4.97
N PHE A 478 -23.88 5.62 -6.26
CA PHE A 478 -24.67 5.09 -7.37
C PHE A 478 -24.78 3.56 -7.28
N LEU A 479 -23.65 2.87 -7.06
CA LEU A 479 -23.62 1.43 -6.84
C LEU A 479 -24.43 1.03 -5.61
N GLY A 480 -24.32 1.78 -4.51
CA GLY A 480 -25.12 1.58 -3.30
C GLY A 480 -26.62 1.73 -3.54
N SER A 481 -27.02 2.67 -4.39
CA SER A 481 -28.42 2.90 -4.78
C SER A 481 -28.96 1.76 -5.67
N ILE A 482 -28.13 1.26 -6.59
CA ILE A 482 -28.45 0.05 -7.38
C ILE A 482 -28.62 -1.16 -6.45
N LEU A 483 -27.69 -1.37 -5.52
CA LEU A 483 -27.75 -2.49 -4.58
C LEU A 483 -28.95 -2.37 -3.64
N PHE A 484 -29.33 -1.15 -3.24
CA PHE A 484 -30.58 -0.88 -2.52
C PHE A 484 -31.79 -1.35 -3.34
N LEU A 485 -31.93 -0.91 -4.60
CA LEU A 485 -33.03 -1.30 -5.47
C LEU A 485 -33.07 -2.82 -5.71
N ILE A 486 -31.92 -3.44 -5.98
CA ILE A 486 -31.82 -4.90 -6.14
C ILE A 486 -32.29 -5.61 -4.87
N THR A 487 -31.91 -5.12 -3.69
CA THR A 487 -32.31 -5.74 -2.41
C THR A 487 -33.81 -5.58 -2.16
N VAL A 488 -34.39 -4.41 -2.48
CA VAL A 488 -35.84 -4.17 -2.37
C VAL A 488 -36.62 -5.09 -3.29
N LEU A 489 -36.18 -5.24 -4.55
CA LEU A 489 -36.79 -6.16 -5.50
C LEU A 489 -36.61 -7.63 -5.09
N ALA A 490 -35.46 -7.97 -4.49
CA ALA A 490 -35.19 -9.28 -3.95
C ALA A 490 -35.94 -9.60 -2.65
N ALA A 491 -36.55 -8.61 -1.99
CA ALA A 491 -37.28 -8.82 -0.73
C ALA A 491 -38.43 -9.82 -0.89
N TRP A 492 -39.19 -9.74 -1.98
CA TRP A 492 -40.28 -10.67 -2.26
C TRP A 492 -39.78 -12.10 -2.56
N PRO A 493 -38.83 -12.33 -3.48
CA PRO A 493 -38.26 -13.66 -3.70
C PRO A 493 -37.65 -14.28 -2.44
N ILE A 494 -36.95 -13.50 -1.60
CA ILE A 494 -36.34 -13.99 -0.36
C ILE A 494 -37.42 -14.39 0.65
N ALA A 495 -38.44 -13.56 0.84
CA ALA A 495 -39.56 -13.86 1.72
C ALA A 495 -40.33 -15.11 1.27
N HIS A 496 -40.51 -15.27 -0.04
CA HIS A 496 -41.13 -16.45 -0.64
C HIS A 496 -40.25 -17.70 -0.45
N PHE A 497 -38.93 -17.58 -0.65
CA PHE A 497 -37.98 -18.68 -0.45
C PHE A 497 -38.05 -19.24 0.97
N TYR A 498 -38.23 -18.40 1.99
CA TYR A 498 -38.37 -18.83 3.39
C TYR A 498 -39.82 -19.08 3.84
N HIS A 499 -40.81 -18.91 2.96
CA HIS A 499 -42.24 -18.97 3.32
C HIS A 499 -42.62 -18.04 4.49
N ASN A 500 -41.96 -16.88 4.60
CA ASN A 500 -42.19 -15.92 5.67
C ASN A 500 -42.38 -14.50 5.09
N PRO A 501 -43.63 -14.05 4.89
CA PRO A 501 -43.92 -12.72 4.35
C PRO A 501 -43.48 -11.58 5.28
N GLY A 502 -43.32 -11.86 6.58
CA GLY A 502 -42.83 -10.91 7.57
C GLY A 502 -41.40 -10.42 7.33
N LEU A 503 -40.65 -11.05 6.40
CA LEU A 503 -39.29 -10.64 6.04
C LEU A 503 -39.25 -9.42 5.11
N ILE A 504 -40.32 -9.12 4.37
CA ILE A 504 -40.30 -8.09 3.31
C ILE A 504 -39.95 -6.71 3.87
N ALA A 505 -40.69 -6.24 4.88
CA ALA A 505 -40.46 -4.93 5.48
C ALA A 505 -39.06 -4.81 6.13
N PRO A 506 -38.60 -5.79 6.94
CA PRO A 506 -37.22 -5.86 7.44
C PRO A 506 -36.14 -5.75 6.37
N ILE A 507 -36.29 -6.47 5.24
CA ILE A 507 -35.32 -6.44 4.13
C ILE A 507 -35.25 -5.04 3.52
N ILE A 508 -36.39 -4.44 3.23
CA ILE A 508 -36.47 -3.09 2.63
C ILE A 508 -35.82 -2.05 3.55
N VAL A 509 -36.12 -2.11 4.85
CA VAL A 509 -35.54 -1.18 5.83
C VAL A 509 -34.03 -1.39 5.95
N LEU A 510 -33.55 -2.63 6.03
CA LEU A 510 -32.11 -2.91 6.10
C LEU A 510 -31.37 -2.52 4.80
N ALA A 511 -32.03 -2.61 3.64
CA ALA A 511 -31.44 -2.21 2.36
C ALA A 511 -30.98 -0.75 2.35
N THR A 512 -31.63 0.14 3.11
CA THR A 512 -31.23 1.55 3.21
C THR A 512 -29.77 1.71 3.68
N THR A 513 -29.23 0.73 4.41
CA THR A 513 -27.82 0.72 4.83
C THR A 513 -26.84 0.74 3.66
N PHE A 514 -27.21 0.21 2.49
CA PHE A 514 -26.35 0.24 1.30
C PHE A 514 -26.04 1.67 0.86
N ILE A 515 -27.03 2.55 0.90
CA ILE A 515 -26.88 3.97 0.51
C ILE A 515 -25.88 4.65 1.46
N PHE A 516 -26.12 4.57 2.77
CA PHE A 516 -25.30 5.24 3.77
C PHE A 516 -23.89 4.65 3.88
N ARG A 517 -23.73 3.32 3.78
CA ARG A 517 -22.39 2.69 3.78
C ARG A 517 -21.59 3.10 2.55
N SER A 518 -22.22 3.11 1.37
CA SER A 518 -21.59 3.57 0.15
C SER A 518 -21.13 5.03 0.21
N MET A 519 -21.87 5.89 0.91
CA MET A 519 -21.47 7.28 1.15
C MET A 519 -20.20 7.43 1.99
N GLY A 520 -19.84 6.44 2.82
CA GLY A 520 -18.63 6.45 3.64
C GLY A 520 -17.47 5.61 3.09
N LEU A 521 -17.69 4.87 2.00
CA LEU A 521 -16.76 3.85 1.50
C LEU A 521 -15.46 4.48 0.98
N ALA A 522 -15.57 5.46 0.09
CA ALA A 522 -14.41 6.15 -0.48
C ALA A 522 -13.61 6.93 0.59
N GLN A 523 -14.31 7.59 1.51
CA GLN A 523 -13.72 8.34 2.63
C GLN A 523 -12.99 7.40 3.59
N GLY A 524 -13.60 6.25 3.91
CA GLY A 524 -12.96 5.21 4.72
C GLY A 524 -11.67 4.70 4.07
N ALA A 525 -11.68 4.48 2.75
CA ALA A 525 -10.50 4.08 2.00
C ALA A 525 -9.40 5.18 1.99
N VAL A 526 -9.77 6.46 1.89
CA VAL A 526 -8.82 7.58 2.01
C VAL A 526 -8.23 7.67 3.43
N LEU A 527 -9.04 7.50 4.48
CA LEU A 527 -8.55 7.47 5.86
C LEU A 527 -7.60 6.30 6.11
N ALA A 528 -7.90 5.13 5.55
CA ALA A 528 -7.04 3.96 5.62
C ALA A 528 -5.72 4.18 4.87
N LYS A 529 -5.77 4.78 3.67
CA LYS A 529 -4.59 5.20 2.89
C LYS A 529 -3.70 6.15 3.68
N ASN A 530 -4.31 7.12 4.38
CA ASN A 530 -3.61 8.10 5.21
C ASN A 530 -3.19 7.57 6.59
N LEU A 531 -3.29 6.26 6.84
CA LEU A 531 -2.92 5.59 8.08
C LEU A 531 -3.64 6.14 9.34
N GLN A 532 -4.83 6.73 9.19
CA GLN A 532 -5.61 7.31 10.30
C GLN A 532 -6.46 6.26 11.04
N PHE A 533 -5.88 5.09 11.36
CA PHE A 533 -6.58 3.96 11.97
C PHE A 533 -7.18 4.28 13.36
N GLY A 534 -6.59 5.21 14.12
CA GLY A 534 -7.16 5.67 15.39
C GLY A 534 -8.49 6.41 15.22
N TYR A 535 -8.64 7.19 14.13
CA TYR A 535 -9.90 7.86 13.82
C TYR A 535 -10.95 6.87 13.34
N ILE A 536 -10.57 5.93 12.47
CA ILE A 536 -11.43 4.81 12.05
C ILE A 536 -11.94 4.05 13.28
N GLY A 537 -11.04 3.65 14.19
CA GLY A 537 -11.42 2.97 15.43
C GLY A 537 -12.33 3.79 16.33
N LYS A 538 -12.10 5.10 16.47
CA LYS A 538 -12.98 6.00 17.23
C LYS A 538 -14.38 6.09 16.62
N VAL A 539 -14.48 6.26 15.30
CA VAL A 539 -15.77 6.30 14.61
C VAL A 539 -16.51 4.97 14.80
N THR A 540 -15.83 3.83 14.63
CA THR A 540 -16.43 2.51 14.89
C THR A 540 -16.96 2.39 16.32
N LEU A 541 -16.20 2.84 17.32
CA LEU A 541 -16.66 2.80 18.70
C LEU A 541 -17.89 3.70 18.92
N VAL A 542 -17.88 4.94 18.41
CA VAL A 542 -19.01 5.87 18.55
C VAL A 542 -20.26 5.34 17.86
N SER A 543 -20.13 4.83 16.63
CA SER A 543 -21.24 4.24 15.88
C SER A 543 -21.81 3.01 16.58
N ASN A 544 -20.98 2.13 17.13
CA ASN A 544 -21.43 0.95 17.88
C ASN A 544 -22.10 1.32 19.21
N LEU A 545 -21.59 2.33 19.94
CA LEU A 545 -22.23 2.82 21.16
C LEU A 545 -23.60 3.41 20.85
N ALA A 546 -23.72 4.23 19.81
CA ALA A 546 -25.02 4.76 19.37
C ALA A 546 -25.98 3.62 18.97
N GLN A 547 -25.47 2.58 18.31
CA GLN A 547 -26.25 1.39 17.99
C GLN A 547 -26.79 0.72 19.26
N ILE A 548 -25.95 0.49 20.27
CA ILE A 548 -26.33 -0.16 21.52
C ILE A 548 -27.31 0.68 22.33
N LEU A 549 -27.07 1.99 22.42
CA LEU A 549 -27.93 2.94 23.14
C LEU A 549 -29.33 3.03 22.54
N LEU A 550 -29.48 2.79 21.23
CA LEU A 550 -30.79 2.68 20.60
C LEU A 550 -31.37 1.26 20.71
N SER A 551 -30.54 0.23 20.55
CA SER A 551 -30.96 -1.18 20.51
C SER A 551 -31.54 -1.67 21.83
N ILE A 552 -30.91 -1.34 22.98
CA ILE A 552 -31.36 -1.84 24.29
C ILE A 552 -32.73 -1.28 24.68
N PRO A 553 -32.99 0.04 24.62
CA PRO A 553 -34.33 0.57 24.91
C PRO A 553 -35.39 0.01 23.96
N MET A 554 -35.09 -0.10 22.66
CA MET A 554 -36.02 -0.70 21.70
C MET A 554 -36.36 -2.13 22.06
N ALA A 555 -35.37 -2.94 22.45
CA ALA A 555 -35.61 -4.31 22.90
C ALA A 555 -36.45 -4.34 24.19
N TYR A 556 -36.19 -3.43 25.13
CA TYR A 556 -36.95 -3.32 26.38
C TYR A 556 -38.43 -2.97 26.15
N PHE A 557 -38.73 -2.09 25.19
CA PHE A 557 -40.10 -1.75 24.79
C PHE A 557 -40.75 -2.77 23.84
N GLY A 558 -40.13 -3.95 23.64
CA GLY A 558 -40.74 -5.04 22.88
C GLY A 558 -40.67 -4.86 21.36
N ALA A 559 -39.73 -4.08 20.81
CA ALA A 559 -39.59 -3.89 19.36
C ALA A 559 -39.13 -5.15 18.59
N GLY A 560 -38.84 -6.26 19.27
CA GLY A 560 -38.46 -7.54 18.66
C GLY A 560 -37.22 -7.43 17.76
N TYR A 561 -37.29 -7.98 16.55
CA TYR A 561 -36.20 -7.93 15.58
C TYR A 561 -35.87 -6.50 15.11
N TRP A 562 -36.78 -5.52 15.24
CA TRP A 562 -36.50 -4.12 14.88
C TRP A 562 -35.40 -3.50 15.72
N ALA A 563 -35.26 -3.95 16.98
CA ALA A 563 -34.18 -3.55 17.87
C ALA A 563 -32.79 -3.96 17.35
N LEU A 564 -32.72 -4.91 16.41
CA LEU A 564 -31.48 -5.36 15.79
C LEU A 564 -31.25 -4.73 14.41
N ILE A 565 -32.30 -4.27 13.73
CA ILE A 565 -32.25 -3.74 12.35
C ILE A 565 -32.04 -2.23 12.35
N ILE A 566 -32.95 -1.47 12.99
CA ILE A 566 -32.94 0.01 12.92
C ILE A 566 -31.62 0.61 13.42
N PRO A 567 -31.03 0.13 14.53
CA PRO A 567 -29.75 0.66 14.99
C PRO A 567 -28.59 0.52 14.00
N GLN A 568 -28.63 -0.46 13.09
CA GLN A 568 -27.59 -0.61 12.05
C GLN A 568 -27.60 0.56 11.06
N ILE A 569 -28.78 1.10 10.76
CA ILE A 569 -28.95 2.25 9.88
C ILE A 569 -28.36 3.50 10.55
N LEU A 570 -28.67 3.71 11.83
CA LEU A 570 -28.08 4.80 12.61
C LEU A 570 -26.54 4.74 12.61
N ALA A 571 -25.96 3.56 12.82
CA ALA A 571 -24.52 3.37 12.79
C ALA A 571 -23.92 3.69 11.40
N ALA A 572 -24.61 3.31 10.31
CA ALA A 572 -24.19 3.64 8.95
C ALA A 572 -24.23 5.15 8.69
N ILE A 573 -25.28 5.84 9.12
CA ILE A 573 -25.44 7.29 9.00
C ILE A 573 -24.32 8.02 9.77
N ILE A 574 -24.11 7.67 11.05
CA ILE A 574 -23.07 8.29 11.88
C ILE A 574 -21.69 8.10 11.24
N THR A 575 -21.40 6.89 10.75
CA THR A 575 -20.13 6.59 10.09
C THR A 575 -19.95 7.45 8.83
N ALA A 576 -20.96 7.53 7.97
CA ALA A 576 -20.92 8.35 6.76
C ALA A 576 -20.68 9.83 7.08
N ILE A 577 -21.40 10.39 8.06
CA ILE A 577 -21.26 11.79 8.48
C ILE A 577 -19.87 12.06 9.06
N LEU A 578 -19.38 11.21 9.95
CA LEU A 578 -18.08 11.43 10.61
C LEU A 578 -16.90 11.25 9.65
N TYR A 579 -17.00 10.34 8.69
CA TYR A 579 -16.00 10.19 7.63
C TYR A 579 -16.05 11.38 6.67
N GLU A 580 -17.24 11.80 6.24
CA GLU A 580 -17.39 12.96 5.37
C GLU A 580 -16.91 14.25 6.04
N LYS A 581 -17.23 14.48 7.31
CA LYS A 581 -16.74 15.64 8.08
C LYS A 581 -15.22 15.73 8.12
N LYS A 582 -14.54 14.57 8.15
CA LYS A 582 -13.08 14.47 8.24
C LYS A 582 -12.39 14.61 6.89
N VAL A 583 -12.87 13.91 5.86
CA VAL A 583 -12.22 13.87 4.54
C VAL A 583 -12.73 14.98 3.61
N ARG A 584 -13.99 15.40 3.77
CA ARG A 584 -14.65 16.47 3.01
C ARG A 584 -14.52 16.27 1.51
N LEU A 585 -15.01 15.14 1.00
CA LEU A 585 -15.04 14.89 -0.44
C LEU A 585 -16.23 15.63 -1.07
N GLY A 586 -17.39 15.60 -0.43
CA GLY A 586 -18.64 16.20 -0.89
C GLY A 586 -19.30 15.40 -2.01
N PHE A 587 -20.60 15.61 -2.20
CA PHE A 587 -21.38 15.02 -3.28
C PHE A 587 -21.47 15.99 -4.46
N ARG A 588 -21.13 15.54 -5.68
CA ARG A 588 -21.30 16.32 -6.92
C ARG A 588 -21.67 15.39 -8.06
N LEU A 589 -22.73 15.68 -8.81
CA LEU A 589 -23.10 14.89 -9.99
C LEU A 589 -22.05 15.12 -11.10
N PHE A 590 -21.48 14.03 -11.63
CA PHE A 590 -20.60 14.05 -12.79
C PHE A 590 -21.27 13.35 -13.98
N PRO A 591 -20.94 13.72 -15.23
CA PRO A 591 -21.47 13.06 -16.43
C PRO A 591 -21.14 11.56 -16.46
N MET A 592 -22.08 10.72 -16.94
CA MET A 592 -21.95 9.26 -16.99
C MET A 592 -20.68 8.77 -17.71
N ASN A 593 -20.16 9.56 -18.65
CA ASN A 593 -18.95 9.26 -19.42
C ASN A 593 -17.70 9.09 -18.53
N TYR A 594 -17.57 9.84 -17.43
CA TYR A 594 -16.44 9.70 -16.50
C TYR A 594 -16.50 8.38 -15.70
N ILE A 595 -17.70 7.92 -15.36
CA ILE A 595 -17.92 6.67 -14.63
C ILE A 595 -17.55 5.46 -15.49
N ILE A 596 -17.92 5.49 -16.78
CA ILE A 596 -17.62 4.43 -17.75
C ILE A 596 -16.10 4.26 -17.93
N VAL A 597 -15.36 5.38 -18.00
CA VAL A 597 -13.89 5.36 -18.13
C VAL A 597 -13.25 4.73 -16.89
N VAL A 598 -13.70 5.09 -15.68
CA VAL A 598 -13.17 4.53 -14.43
C VAL A 598 -13.47 3.04 -14.33
N PHE A 599 -14.69 2.61 -14.65
CA PHE A 599 -15.07 1.20 -14.63
C PHE A 599 -14.25 0.37 -15.62
N ARG A 600 -13.98 0.89 -16.82
CA ARG A 600 -13.18 0.19 -17.85
C ARG A 600 -11.74 -0.05 -17.38
N HIS A 601 -11.15 0.87 -16.61
CA HIS A 601 -9.80 0.73 -16.05
C HIS A 601 -9.73 -0.25 -14.86
N THR A 602 -10.81 -0.40 -14.10
CA THR A 602 -10.82 -1.25 -12.90
C THR A 602 -11.42 -2.64 -13.13
N ARG A 603 -12.19 -2.88 -14.20
CA ARG A 603 -12.99 -4.10 -14.44
C ARG A 603 -12.27 -5.44 -14.19
N LYS A 604 -10.99 -5.57 -14.58
CA LYS A 604 -10.23 -6.83 -14.45
C LYS A 604 -9.86 -7.13 -13.00
N LEU A 605 -9.61 -6.08 -12.21
CA LEU A 605 -9.37 -6.18 -10.77
C LEU A 605 -10.69 -6.41 -10.02
N VAL A 606 -11.74 -5.69 -10.41
CA VAL A 606 -13.08 -5.83 -9.83
C VAL A 606 -13.62 -7.25 -10.00
N GLY A 607 -13.53 -7.81 -11.21
CA GLY A 607 -14.05 -9.15 -11.50
C GLY A 607 -13.36 -10.27 -10.72
N SER A 608 -12.04 -10.22 -10.54
CA SER A 608 -11.30 -11.25 -9.80
C SER A 608 -11.53 -11.18 -8.29
N VAL A 609 -11.60 -9.98 -7.73
CA VAL A 609 -11.86 -9.77 -6.29
C VAL A 609 -13.29 -10.17 -5.94
N ILE A 610 -14.28 -9.73 -6.72
CA ILE A 610 -15.68 -10.09 -6.52
C ILE A 610 -15.86 -11.60 -6.70
N GLY A 611 -15.27 -12.21 -7.74
CA GLY A 611 -15.39 -13.65 -7.99
C GLY A 611 -14.89 -14.50 -6.81
N PHE A 612 -13.70 -14.20 -6.28
CA PHE A 612 -13.18 -14.90 -5.10
C PHE A 612 -14.02 -14.64 -3.85
N ALA A 613 -14.43 -13.38 -3.62
CA ALA A 613 -15.22 -13.00 -2.46
C ALA A 613 -16.60 -13.68 -2.45
N SER A 614 -17.24 -13.83 -3.61
CA SER A 614 -18.52 -14.53 -3.78
C SER A 614 -18.41 -16.01 -3.41
N VAL A 615 -17.39 -16.71 -3.89
CA VAL A 615 -17.16 -18.13 -3.55
C VAL A 615 -16.89 -18.28 -2.05
N ASN A 616 -16.05 -17.43 -1.48
CA ASN A 616 -15.75 -17.47 -0.05
C ASN A 616 -16.97 -17.11 0.82
N TYR A 617 -17.85 -16.22 0.35
CA TYR A 617 -19.07 -15.86 1.06
C TYR A 617 -20.00 -17.06 1.21
N TRP A 618 -20.36 -17.72 0.11
CA TRP A 618 -21.25 -18.88 0.14
C TRP A 618 -20.63 -20.07 0.85
N SER A 619 -19.31 -20.26 0.73
CA SER A 619 -18.60 -21.29 1.51
C SER A 619 -18.76 -21.11 3.02
N ARG A 620 -18.89 -19.87 3.51
CA ARG A 620 -18.97 -19.55 4.95
C ARG A 620 -20.37 -19.31 5.50
N ASN A 621 -21.38 -19.16 4.63
CA ASN A 621 -22.76 -18.82 5.04
C ASN A 621 -23.80 -19.83 4.55
N SER A 622 -23.37 -20.92 3.91
CA SER A 622 -24.25 -21.99 3.43
C SER A 622 -25.02 -22.67 4.56
N ASP A 623 -24.37 -22.85 5.72
CA ASP A 623 -24.99 -23.30 6.97
C ASP A 623 -26.19 -22.45 7.38
N ASN A 624 -26.05 -21.13 7.44
CA ASN A 624 -27.11 -20.22 7.82
C ASN A 624 -28.31 -20.28 6.85
N MET A 625 -28.05 -20.46 5.56
CA MET A 625 -29.10 -20.64 4.56
C MET A 625 -29.87 -21.95 4.77
N ILE A 626 -29.16 -23.05 5.00
CA ILE A 626 -29.73 -24.38 5.19
C ILE A 626 -30.55 -24.42 6.49
N VAL A 627 -29.99 -23.95 7.60
CA VAL A 627 -30.69 -23.88 8.89
C VAL A 627 -31.96 -23.03 8.74
N GLY A 628 -31.86 -21.86 8.11
CA GLY A 628 -33.00 -20.97 7.92
C GLY A 628 -34.13 -21.57 7.08
N LYS A 629 -33.81 -22.37 6.06
CA LYS A 629 -34.80 -22.97 5.16
C LYS A 629 -35.44 -24.24 5.73
N TRP A 630 -34.68 -25.07 6.44
CA TRP A 630 -35.15 -26.38 6.91
C TRP A 630 -35.67 -26.36 8.35
N TYR A 631 -35.10 -25.51 9.20
CA TYR A 631 -35.40 -25.43 10.64
C TYR A 631 -36.09 -24.11 11.03
N GLY A 632 -36.11 -23.13 10.14
CA GLY A 632 -36.81 -21.86 10.34
C GLY A 632 -36.03 -20.84 11.17
N ALA A 633 -36.69 -19.74 11.53
CA ALA A 633 -36.04 -18.58 12.16
C ALA A 633 -35.55 -18.87 13.58
N ALA A 634 -36.36 -19.48 14.45
CA ALA A 634 -36.00 -19.71 15.85
C ALA A 634 -34.70 -20.54 15.99
N ASP A 635 -34.59 -21.64 15.25
CA ASP A 635 -33.41 -22.51 15.24
C ASP A 635 -32.20 -21.84 14.58
N LEU A 636 -32.42 -21.03 13.54
CA LEU A 636 -31.35 -20.20 12.99
C LEU A 636 -30.84 -19.17 14.01
N GLY A 637 -31.69 -18.67 14.89
CA GLY A 637 -31.31 -17.79 15.99
C GLY A 637 -30.39 -18.49 17.00
N ILE A 638 -30.74 -19.73 17.39
CA ILE A 638 -29.93 -20.58 18.26
C ILE A 638 -28.57 -20.86 17.61
N TYR A 639 -28.58 -21.29 16.34
CA TYR A 639 -27.38 -21.57 15.57
C TYR A 639 -26.46 -20.35 15.44
N ASN A 640 -26.99 -19.21 15.03
CA ASN A 640 -26.21 -17.98 14.86
C ASN A 640 -25.59 -17.50 16.18
N ARG A 641 -26.24 -17.72 17.33
CA ARG A 641 -25.64 -17.40 18.62
C ARG A 641 -24.46 -18.31 18.95
N ALA A 642 -24.61 -19.62 18.74
CA ALA A 642 -23.53 -20.58 18.90
C ALA A 642 -22.34 -20.23 17.99
N TYR A 643 -22.61 -19.92 16.71
CA TYR A 643 -21.61 -19.57 15.71
C TYR A 643 -20.91 -18.24 16.00
N SER A 644 -21.67 -17.24 16.46
CA SER A 644 -21.11 -15.94 16.86
C SER A 644 -20.11 -16.09 18.02
N LEU A 645 -20.41 -16.98 18.97
CA LEU A 645 -19.51 -17.27 20.10
C LEU A 645 -18.25 -18.02 19.65
N LEU A 646 -18.35 -18.88 18.63
CA LEU A 646 -17.21 -19.53 17.98
C LEU A 646 -16.28 -18.52 17.28
N MET A 647 -16.87 -17.56 16.56
CA MET A 647 -16.09 -16.62 15.76
C MET A 647 -15.26 -15.64 16.59
N LEU A 648 -15.68 -15.31 17.82
CA LEU A 648 -14.97 -14.37 18.69
C LEU A 648 -13.53 -14.81 18.96
N PRO A 649 -13.25 -15.97 19.60
CA PRO A 649 -11.89 -16.40 19.86
C PRO A 649 -11.11 -16.72 18.58
N LEU A 650 -11.79 -17.26 17.56
CA LEU A 650 -11.13 -17.57 16.29
C LEU A 650 -10.58 -16.31 15.61
N ASN A 651 -11.36 -15.21 15.58
CA ASN A 651 -10.91 -13.94 15.02
C ASN A 651 -9.77 -13.31 15.83
N LEU A 652 -9.78 -13.46 17.16
CA LEU A 652 -8.68 -13.01 18.03
C LEU A 652 -7.38 -13.75 17.71
N VAL A 653 -7.44 -15.08 17.64
CA VAL A 653 -6.28 -15.93 17.34
C VAL A 653 -5.78 -15.65 15.94
N THR A 654 -6.63 -15.81 14.92
CA THR A 654 -6.24 -15.61 13.51
C THR A 654 -5.75 -14.19 13.23
N GLY A 655 -6.38 -13.16 13.80
CA GLY A 655 -5.96 -11.77 13.65
C GLY A 655 -4.56 -11.48 14.21
N LEU A 656 -4.19 -12.07 15.35
CA LEU A 656 -2.85 -11.93 15.92
C LEU A 656 -1.79 -12.62 15.05
N PHE A 657 -2.07 -13.84 14.59
CA PHE A 657 -1.10 -14.62 13.83
C PHE A 657 -0.96 -14.13 12.38
N ASN A 658 -2.04 -13.71 11.71
CA ASN A 658 -1.98 -13.21 10.33
C ASN A 658 -1.04 -12.00 10.19
N ASN A 659 -1.04 -11.10 11.18
CA ASN A 659 -0.22 -9.88 11.15
C ASN A 659 1.26 -10.11 11.46
N ILE A 660 1.60 -11.24 12.11
CA ILE A 660 2.94 -11.52 12.63
C ILE A 660 3.64 -12.64 11.84
N LEU A 661 2.90 -13.64 11.37
CA LEU A 661 3.44 -14.89 10.83
C LEU A 661 4.11 -14.70 9.47
N PHE A 662 3.40 -14.17 8.48
CA PHE A 662 3.89 -14.06 7.11
C PHE A 662 5.18 -13.21 6.95
N PRO A 663 5.30 -12.01 7.58
CA PRO A 663 6.53 -11.22 7.51
C PRO A 663 7.74 -11.92 8.14
N ASN A 664 7.52 -12.69 9.21
CA ASN A 664 8.59 -13.42 9.91
C ASN A 664 9.08 -14.61 9.09
N LEU A 665 8.16 -15.41 8.52
CA LEU A 665 8.53 -16.54 7.68
C LEU A 665 9.26 -16.08 6.40
N LYS A 666 8.83 -14.99 5.77
CA LYS A 666 9.51 -14.41 4.60
C LYS A 666 10.94 -13.95 4.89
N LYS A 667 11.14 -13.31 6.05
CA LYS A 667 12.46 -12.90 6.49
C LYS A 667 13.36 -14.09 6.80
N LEU A 668 12.80 -15.15 7.38
CA LEU A 668 13.53 -16.37 7.72
C LEU A 668 13.94 -17.14 6.44
N GLN A 669 13.04 -17.22 5.45
CA GLN A 669 13.33 -17.78 4.12
C GLN A 669 14.47 -17.02 3.42
N SER A 670 14.47 -15.68 3.46
CA SER A 670 15.54 -14.87 2.83
C SER A 670 16.93 -15.01 3.46
N ARG A 671 17.01 -15.64 4.64
CA ARG A 671 18.26 -15.87 5.38
C ARG A 671 18.69 -17.34 5.37
N ASN A 672 18.06 -18.16 4.52
CA ASN A 672 18.19 -19.62 4.53
C ASN A 672 17.97 -20.25 5.92
N GLY A 673 17.07 -19.66 6.72
CA GLY A 673 16.67 -20.23 8.01
C GLY A 673 15.64 -21.37 7.83
N ASP A 674 15.49 -22.18 8.87
CA ASP A 674 14.52 -23.29 8.89
C ASP A 674 13.07 -22.79 9.09
N VAL A 675 12.41 -22.50 7.96
CA VAL A 675 11.01 -22.03 7.90
C VAL A 675 10.05 -23.07 8.48
N GLU A 676 10.37 -24.35 8.31
CA GLU A 676 9.55 -25.46 8.77
C GLU A 676 9.51 -25.51 10.31
N ASN A 677 10.66 -25.40 10.97
CA ASN A 677 10.73 -25.42 12.43
C ASN A 677 10.02 -24.24 13.10
N GLU A 678 10.18 -23.03 12.55
CA GLU A 678 9.50 -21.83 13.07
C GLU A 678 7.98 -21.92 12.86
N TYR A 679 7.54 -22.50 11.75
CA TYR A 679 6.11 -22.72 11.50
C TYR A 679 5.50 -23.70 12.51
N TYR A 680 6.17 -24.83 12.81
CA TYR A 680 5.70 -25.75 13.84
C TYR A 680 5.69 -25.13 15.23
N PHE A 681 6.64 -24.26 15.54
CA PHE A 681 6.61 -23.49 16.78
C PHE A 681 5.31 -22.68 16.89
N VAL A 682 4.95 -21.96 15.83
CA VAL A 682 3.70 -21.17 15.78
C VAL A 682 2.45 -22.04 15.91
N LEU A 683 2.39 -23.18 15.22
CA LEU A 683 1.26 -24.12 15.34
C LEU A 683 1.11 -24.66 16.78
N ASN A 684 2.22 -24.88 17.49
CA ASN A 684 2.17 -25.26 18.91
C ASN A 684 1.63 -24.12 19.78
N VAL A 685 2.02 -22.86 19.52
CA VAL A 685 1.46 -21.71 20.26
C VAL A 685 -0.06 -21.61 20.05
N ILE A 686 -0.52 -21.74 18.80
CA ILE A 686 -1.96 -21.72 18.49
C ILE A 686 -2.68 -22.84 19.24
N SER A 687 -2.09 -24.05 19.27
CA SER A 687 -2.67 -25.18 20.00
C SER A 687 -2.84 -24.88 21.49
N VAL A 688 -1.86 -24.25 22.14
CA VAL A 688 -1.90 -23.89 23.56
C VAL A 688 -2.92 -22.80 23.86
N ILE A 689 -3.06 -21.79 22.98
CA ILE A 689 -4.00 -20.68 23.17
C ILE A 689 -5.44 -21.14 22.94
N THR A 690 -5.66 -22.03 21.98
CA THR A 690 -7.02 -22.48 21.62
C THR A 690 -7.56 -23.56 22.55
N PHE A 691 -6.70 -24.38 23.15
CA PHE A 691 -7.12 -25.50 23.99
C PHE A 691 -8.01 -25.12 25.20
N PRO A 692 -7.71 -24.07 26.00
CA PRO A 692 -8.59 -23.64 27.09
C PRO A 692 -10.01 -23.31 26.64
N LEU A 693 -10.18 -22.83 25.39
CA LEU A 693 -11.49 -22.55 24.82
C LEU A 693 -12.24 -23.84 24.46
N VAL A 694 -11.53 -24.85 23.97
CA VAL A 694 -12.10 -26.20 23.76
C VAL A 694 -12.60 -26.75 25.09
N LEU A 695 -11.80 -26.64 26.16
CA LEU A 695 -12.19 -27.07 27.49
C LEU A 695 -13.47 -26.39 27.97
N LEU A 696 -13.54 -25.07 27.81
CA LEU A 696 -14.72 -24.28 28.18
C LEU A 696 -15.97 -24.72 27.40
N PHE A 697 -15.85 -24.88 26.08
CA PHE A 697 -16.99 -25.19 25.21
C PHE A 697 -17.45 -26.64 25.34
N VAL A 698 -16.55 -27.57 25.64
CA VAL A 698 -16.86 -29.00 25.73
C VAL A 698 -17.34 -29.39 27.12
N CYS A 699 -16.73 -28.86 28.18
CA CYS A 699 -17.04 -29.28 29.56
C CYS A 699 -18.03 -28.37 30.28
N PHE A 700 -18.17 -27.10 29.87
CA PHE A 700 -18.97 -26.09 30.58
C PHE A 700 -19.98 -25.38 29.68
N SER A 701 -20.44 -26.02 28.59
CA SER A 701 -21.33 -25.39 27.62
C SER A 701 -22.64 -24.91 28.24
N LYS A 702 -23.26 -25.74 29.08
CA LYS A 702 -24.55 -25.46 29.71
C LYS A 702 -24.45 -24.32 30.71
N GLU A 703 -23.46 -24.36 31.57
CA GLU A 703 -23.18 -23.34 32.57
C GLU A 703 -22.87 -22.00 31.89
N MET A 704 -22.09 -22.02 30.80
CA MET A 704 -21.75 -20.82 30.04
C MET A 704 -23.00 -20.18 29.41
N VAL A 705 -23.86 -20.98 28.79
CA VAL A 705 -25.10 -20.47 28.16
C VAL A 705 -26.07 -19.90 29.19
N LEU A 706 -26.26 -20.60 30.31
CA LEU A 706 -27.12 -20.13 31.40
C LEU A 706 -26.59 -18.83 32.03
N LEU A 707 -25.27 -18.73 32.21
CA LEU A 707 -24.62 -17.54 32.74
C LEU A 707 -24.76 -16.35 31.79
N LEU A 708 -24.52 -16.55 30.49
CA LEU A 708 -24.54 -15.46 29.52
C LEU A 708 -25.98 -15.06 29.18
N TRP A 709 -26.78 -15.99 28.67
CA TRP A 709 -28.05 -15.67 27.99
C TRP A 709 -29.30 -16.17 28.72
N GLY A 710 -29.17 -17.04 29.71
CA GLY A 710 -30.28 -17.54 30.52
C GLY A 710 -31.01 -18.74 29.89
N LYS A 711 -32.17 -19.09 30.47
CA LYS A 711 -32.87 -20.36 30.19
C LYS A 711 -33.41 -20.48 28.77
N SER A 712 -33.78 -19.38 28.12
CA SER A 712 -34.35 -19.40 26.75
C SER A 712 -33.35 -19.80 25.66
N TRP A 713 -32.07 -19.94 26.01
CA TRP A 713 -30.98 -20.22 25.07
C TRP A 713 -30.33 -21.59 25.29
N THR A 714 -30.89 -22.46 26.13
CA THR A 714 -30.27 -23.74 26.51
C THR A 714 -29.88 -24.62 25.33
N HIS A 715 -30.63 -24.58 24.22
CA HIS A 715 -30.31 -25.32 23.00
C HIS A 715 -29.00 -24.89 22.32
N VAL A 716 -28.48 -23.70 22.65
CA VAL A 716 -27.13 -23.30 22.21
C VAL A 716 -26.07 -24.22 22.84
N ALA A 717 -26.30 -24.70 24.07
CA ALA A 717 -25.35 -25.54 24.78
C ALA A 717 -25.10 -26.89 24.11
N ASP A 718 -26.07 -27.36 23.32
CA ASP A 718 -25.98 -28.61 22.56
C ASP A 718 -25.02 -28.48 21.36
N LEU A 719 -24.89 -27.27 20.79
CA LEU A 719 -24.03 -27.00 19.62
C LEU A 719 -22.58 -26.68 19.99
N LEU A 720 -22.38 -26.06 21.16
CA LEU A 720 -21.08 -25.51 21.57
C LEU A 720 -19.93 -26.52 21.67
N PRO A 721 -20.11 -27.76 22.17
CA PRO A 721 -19.01 -28.73 22.24
C PRO A 721 -18.37 -29.03 20.88
N TYR A 722 -19.18 -29.18 19.83
CA TYR A 722 -18.71 -29.41 18.46
C TYR A 722 -18.02 -28.17 17.88
N PHE A 723 -18.55 -26.99 18.16
CA PHE A 723 -17.90 -25.72 17.83
C PHE A 723 -16.58 -25.51 18.58
N GLY A 724 -16.45 -26.00 19.82
CA GLY A 724 -15.18 -26.05 20.54
C GLY A 724 -14.09 -26.79 19.75
N LEU A 725 -14.41 -27.99 19.25
CA LEU A 725 -13.51 -28.76 18.39
C LEU A 725 -13.20 -28.04 17.06
N LEU A 726 -14.19 -27.34 16.51
CA LEU A 726 -14.02 -26.57 15.28
C LEU A 726 -13.07 -25.38 15.46
N ILE A 727 -13.12 -24.64 16.58
CA ILE A 727 -12.18 -23.53 16.88
C ILE A 727 -10.73 -24.02 16.81
N PHE A 728 -10.46 -25.16 17.45
CA PHE A 728 -9.11 -25.73 17.51
C PHE A 728 -8.60 -26.12 16.12
N THR A 729 -9.41 -26.86 15.36
CA THR A 729 -9.01 -27.35 14.03
C THR A 729 -8.90 -26.22 13.01
N GLN A 730 -9.85 -25.28 13.00
CA GLN A 730 -9.87 -24.15 12.07
C GLN A 730 -8.73 -23.16 12.34
N ALA A 731 -8.41 -22.87 13.60
CA ALA A 731 -7.30 -21.98 13.94
C ALA A 731 -5.95 -22.51 13.43
N LEU A 732 -5.71 -23.82 13.53
CA LEU A 732 -4.47 -24.44 13.05
C LEU A 732 -4.37 -24.48 11.51
N VAL A 733 -5.49 -24.73 10.81
CA VAL A 733 -5.51 -24.75 9.34
C VAL A 733 -5.40 -23.34 8.75
N SER A 734 -5.92 -22.32 9.45
CA SER A 734 -5.94 -20.94 8.96
C SER A 734 -4.56 -20.37 8.56
N THR A 735 -3.47 -20.91 9.12
CA THR A 735 -2.11 -20.45 8.86
C THR A 735 -1.48 -21.04 7.60
N ALA A 736 -2.04 -22.12 7.04
CA ALA A 736 -1.48 -22.83 5.89
C ALA A 736 -1.43 -21.95 4.63
N GLY A 737 -2.41 -21.06 4.45
CA GLY A 737 -2.48 -20.14 3.31
C GLY A 737 -1.25 -19.22 3.21
N HIS A 738 -0.70 -18.78 4.34
CA HIS A 738 0.49 -17.91 4.37
C HIS A 738 1.75 -18.61 3.86
N LEU A 739 1.89 -19.91 4.14
CA LEU A 739 2.98 -20.71 3.58
C LEU A 739 2.84 -20.85 2.06
N LEU A 740 1.65 -21.16 1.57
CA LEU A 740 1.43 -21.31 0.12
C LEU A 740 1.74 -20.02 -0.64
N ILE A 741 1.36 -18.86 -0.09
CA ILE A 741 1.71 -17.55 -0.66
C ILE A 741 3.23 -17.33 -0.60
N LEU A 742 3.88 -17.70 0.50
CA LEU A 742 5.32 -17.54 0.67
C LEU A 742 6.12 -18.33 -0.38
N TYR A 743 5.69 -19.55 -0.69
CA TYR A 743 6.31 -20.42 -1.68
C TYR A 743 5.77 -20.23 -3.11
N LYS A 744 4.96 -19.18 -3.36
CA LYS A 744 4.37 -18.87 -4.68
C LYS A 744 3.56 -20.04 -5.28
N LYS A 745 2.70 -20.64 -4.45
CA LYS A 745 1.83 -21.79 -4.78
C LYS A 745 0.35 -21.39 -4.76
N GLU A 746 0.00 -20.27 -5.38
CA GLU A 746 -1.34 -19.67 -5.34
C GLU A 746 -2.42 -20.58 -5.96
N LYS A 747 -2.06 -21.35 -7.00
CA LYS A 747 -2.97 -22.33 -7.61
C LYS A 747 -3.39 -23.44 -6.64
N ALA A 748 -2.46 -23.93 -5.83
CA ALA A 748 -2.75 -24.97 -4.82
C ALA A 748 -3.61 -24.41 -3.68
N PHE A 749 -3.40 -23.13 -3.31
CA PHE A 749 -4.25 -22.43 -2.35
C PHE A 749 -5.70 -22.33 -2.83
N MET A 750 -5.92 -21.93 -4.08
CA MET A 750 -7.27 -21.85 -4.67
C MET A 750 -7.95 -23.24 -4.75
N LEU A 751 -7.25 -24.24 -5.27
CA LEU A 751 -7.79 -25.59 -5.42
C LEU A 751 -8.18 -26.20 -4.06
N CYS A 752 -7.31 -26.05 -3.06
CA CYS A 752 -7.61 -26.53 -1.70
C CYS A 752 -8.83 -25.81 -1.10
N GLY A 753 -8.99 -24.51 -1.37
CA GLY A 753 -10.15 -23.74 -0.93
C GLY A 753 -11.46 -24.26 -1.54
N TRP A 754 -11.49 -24.53 -2.84
CA TRP A 754 -12.69 -25.07 -3.52
C TRP A 754 -13.03 -26.49 -3.07
N ILE A 755 -12.03 -27.35 -2.94
CA ILE A 755 -12.24 -28.72 -2.43
C ILE A 755 -12.74 -28.68 -0.98
N THR A 756 -12.16 -27.81 -0.14
CA THR A 756 -12.62 -27.61 1.24
C THR A 756 -14.07 -27.14 1.28
N ALA A 757 -14.43 -26.15 0.45
CA ALA A 757 -15.79 -25.62 0.38
C ALA A 757 -16.80 -26.69 -0.04
N LEU A 758 -16.48 -27.49 -1.07
CA LEU A 758 -17.35 -28.56 -1.56
C LEU A 758 -17.64 -29.58 -0.45
N PHE A 759 -16.60 -30.11 0.20
CA PHE A 759 -16.78 -31.11 1.27
C PHE A 759 -17.46 -30.52 2.51
N LEU A 760 -17.12 -29.29 2.87
CA LEU A 760 -17.76 -28.60 3.99
C LEU A 760 -19.27 -28.50 3.77
N ILE A 761 -19.70 -28.01 2.60
CA ILE A 761 -21.11 -27.88 2.24
C ILE A 761 -21.79 -29.26 2.24
N SER A 762 -21.17 -30.27 1.65
CA SER A 762 -21.73 -31.63 1.62
C SER A 762 -21.97 -32.20 3.02
N PHE A 763 -21.01 -32.05 3.93
CA PHE A 763 -21.16 -32.52 5.32
C PHE A 763 -22.22 -31.72 6.08
N ILE A 764 -22.28 -30.40 5.90
CA ILE A 764 -23.33 -29.56 6.49
C ILE A 764 -24.72 -30.01 6.02
N VAL A 765 -24.89 -30.28 4.73
CA VAL A 765 -26.16 -30.77 4.17
C VAL A 765 -26.53 -32.14 4.75
N LEU A 766 -25.57 -33.07 4.86
CA LEU A 766 -25.79 -34.37 5.52
C LEU A 766 -26.22 -34.20 6.98
N GLY A 767 -25.51 -33.37 7.74
CA GLY A 767 -25.87 -33.04 9.11
C GLY A 767 -27.27 -32.44 9.23
N ALA A 768 -27.63 -31.55 8.30
CA ALA A 768 -28.94 -30.92 8.25
C ALA A 768 -30.09 -31.88 7.97
N THR A 769 -29.85 -33.04 7.37
CA THR A 769 -30.91 -34.07 7.21
C THR A 769 -31.25 -34.82 8.50
N ILE A 770 -30.38 -34.73 9.51
CA ILE A 770 -30.55 -35.46 10.78
C ILE A 770 -31.18 -34.54 11.83
N SER A 771 -30.52 -33.44 12.16
CA SER A 771 -30.99 -32.47 13.16
C SER A 771 -30.18 -31.17 13.10
N LEU A 772 -30.64 -30.15 13.84
CA LEU A 772 -29.88 -28.92 14.05
C LEU A 772 -28.51 -29.20 14.69
N GLU A 773 -28.45 -30.13 15.65
CA GLU A 773 -27.19 -30.60 16.27
C GLU A 773 -26.31 -31.31 15.22
N GLY A 774 -26.93 -32.09 14.34
CA GLY A 774 -26.29 -32.78 13.21
C GLY A 774 -25.47 -31.83 12.33
N ILE A 775 -25.92 -30.59 12.14
CA ILE A 775 -25.16 -29.59 11.38
C ILE A 775 -23.82 -29.27 12.06
N ALA A 776 -23.82 -29.01 13.37
CA ALA A 776 -22.60 -28.73 14.13
C ALA A 776 -21.68 -29.97 14.23
N GLN A 777 -22.27 -31.15 14.41
CA GLN A 777 -21.59 -32.44 14.41
C GLN A 777 -20.83 -32.67 13.10
N PHE A 778 -21.51 -32.61 11.96
CA PHE A 778 -20.90 -32.91 10.67
C PHE A 778 -19.98 -31.78 10.19
N TYR A 779 -20.25 -30.53 10.54
CA TYR A 779 -19.31 -29.43 10.31
C TYR A 779 -17.97 -29.73 11.02
N SER A 780 -17.99 -29.93 12.34
CA SER A 780 -16.75 -30.24 13.08
C SER A 780 -16.07 -31.51 12.57
N LEU A 781 -16.83 -32.54 12.22
CA LEU A 781 -16.30 -33.78 11.64
C LEU A 781 -15.59 -33.54 10.29
N SER A 782 -16.17 -32.73 9.41
CA SER A 782 -15.59 -32.39 8.10
C SER A 782 -14.19 -31.78 8.25
N TYR A 783 -13.98 -30.95 9.28
CA TYR A 783 -12.68 -30.34 9.53
C TYR A 783 -11.65 -31.37 9.99
N ILE A 784 -12.07 -32.29 10.87
CA ILE A 784 -11.19 -33.31 11.46
C ILE A 784 -10.82 -34.39 10.43
N VAL A 785 -11.80 -34.95 9.73
CA VAL A 785 -11.62 -36.10 8.82
C VAL A 785 -11.14 -35.66 7.44
N PHE A 786 -11.53 -34.48 6.97
CA PHE A 786 -11.24 -34.07 5.59
C PHE A 786 -10.28 -32.89 5.51
N VAL A 787 -10.64 -31.73 6.08
CA VAL A 787 -9.88 -30.48 5.87
C VAL A 787 -8.45 -30.61 6.40
N ILE A 788 -8.26 -31.18 7.60
CA ILE A 788 -6.92 -31.40 8.14
C ILE A 788 -6.14 -32.38 7.26
N LEU A 789 -6.73 -33.53 6.89
CA LEU A 789 -6.02 -34.53 6.08
C LEU A 789 -5.63 -33.98 4.70
N LEU A 790 -6.50 -33.18 4.07
CA LEU A 790 -6.20 -32.46 2.83
C LEU A 790 -5.00 -31.52 3.02
N ASN A 791 -4.98 -30.74 4.11
CA ASN A 791 -3.85 -29.85 4.41
C ASN A 791 -2.55 -30.63 4.70
N VAL A 792 -2.62 -31.73 5.46
CA VAL A 792 -1.48 -32.59 5.78
C VAL A 792 -0.88 -33.21 4.53
N PHE A 793 -1.69 -33.93 3.76
CA PHE A 793 -1.21 -34.69 2.61
C PHE A 793 -0.91 -33.79 1.40
N TYR A 794 -1.87 -32.96 0.98
CA TYR A 794 -1.75 -32.20 -0.25
C TYR A 794 -0.91 -30.92 -0.07
N ILE A 795 -1.13 -30.15 1.00
CA ILE A 795 -0.42 -28.89 1.20
C ILE A 795 0.97 -29.14 1.79
N TYR A 796 1.07 -29.71 3.00
CA TYR A 796 2.34 -29.80 3.72
C TYR A 796 3.30 -30.79 3.07
N VAL A 797 2.85 -32.00 2.74
CA VAL A 797 3.74 -33.03 2.15
C VAL A 797 3.92 -32.83 0.65
N LYS A 798 2.83 -32.85 -0.15
CA LYS A 798 2.94 -32.87 -1.62
C LYS A 798 3.33 -31.51 -2.24
N THR A 799 2.75 -30.41 -1.76
CA THR A 799 2.93 -29.08 -2.41
C THR A 799 4.14 -28.33 -1.87
N LEU A 800 4.33 -28.34 -0.55
CA LEU A 800 5.41 -27.63 0.14
C LEU A 800 6.67 -28.48 0.33
N GLY A 801 6.57 -29.80 0.21
CA GLY A 801 7.72 -30.69 0.36
C GLY A 801 8.28 -30.76 1.79
N LEU A 802 7.46 -30.48 2.80
CA LEU A 802 7.88 -30.55 4.20
C LEU A 802 8.18 -32.00 4.61
N ASN A 803 8.99 -32.17 5.67
CA ASN A 803 9.32 -33.51 6.16
C ASN A 803 8.08 -34.25 6.65
N GLY A 804 7.62 -35.24 5.86
CA GLY A 804 6.42 -36.01 6.14
C GLY A 804 6.40 -36.61 7.54
N LYS A 805 7.53 -37.15 8.04
CA LYS A 805 7.60 -37.72 9.40
C LYS A 805 7.29 -36.68 10.47
N ARG A 806 7.78 -35.44 10.31
CA ARG A 806 7.49 -34.32 11.24
C ARG A 806 6.04 -33.84 11.11
N VAL A 807 5.53 -33.73 9.88
CA VAL A 807 4.13 -33.36 9.60
C VAL A 807 3.17 -34.34 10.29
N TYR A 808 3.34 -35.64 10.06
CA TYR A 808 2.49 -36.67 10.64
C TYR A 808 2.62 -36.74 12.16
N ALA A 809 3.84 -36.63 12.71
CA ALA A 809 4.06 -36.60 14.16
C ALA A 809 3.34 -35.42 14.84
N PHE A 810 3.23 -34.28 14.16
CA PHE A 810 2.51 -33.11 14.69
C PHE A 810 0.99 -33.26 14.61
N TRP A 811 0.46 -33.71 13.46
CA TRP A 811 -0.98 -33.69 13.18
C TRP A 811 -1.73 -34.93 13.65
N LEU A 812 -1.13 -36.13 13.54
CA LEU A 812 -1.83 -37.38 13.81
C LEU A 812 -2.39 -37.47 15.25
N PRO A 813 -1.64 -37.11 16.32
CA PRO A 813 -2.20 -37.16 17.68
C PRO A 813 -3.35 -36.17 17.87
N LYS A 814 -3.30 -34.99 17.25
CA LYS A 814 -4.34 -33.96 17.35
C LYS A 814 -5.62 -34.39 16.64
N VAL A 815 -5.50 -34.99 15.46
CA VAL A 815 -6.63 -35.57 14.73
C VAL A 815 -7.23 -36.72 15.52
N ALA A 816 -6.41 -37.65 16.01
CA ALA A 816 -6.89 -38.79 16.80
C ALA A 816 -7.63 -38.34 18.06
N LEU A 817 -7.07 -37.42 18.84
CA LEU A 817 -7.72 -36.89 20.05
C LEU A 817 -8.99 -36.10 19.72
N SER A 818 -9.01 -35.32 18.63
CA SER A 818 -10.20 -34.59 18.21
C SER A 818 -11.31 -35.54 17.73
N LEU A 819 -10.97 -36.61 17.02
CA LEU A 819 -11.91 -37.65 16.60
C LEU A 819 -12.48 -38.43 17.79
N LEU A 820 -11.64 -38.81 18.75
CA LEU A 820 -12.08 -39.50 19.96
C LEU A 820 -13.00 -38.63 20.80
N LEU A 821 -12.70 -37.32 20.92
CA LEU A 821 -13.58 -36.38 21.59
C LEU A 821 -14.90 -36.19 20.83
N TRP A 822 -14.84 -36.07 19.50
CA TRP A 822 -16.04 -36.00 18.67
C TRP A 822 -16.92 -37.25 18.86
N PHE A 823 -16.32 -38.44 18.87
CA PHE A 823 -17.02 -39.70 19.11
C PHE A 823 -17.65 -39.75 20.51
N CYS A 824 -16.91 -39.34 21.54
CA CYS A 824 -17.46 -39.28 22.90
C CYS A 824 -18.64 -38.30 23.01
N LEU A 825 -18.60 -37.18 22.29
CA LEU A 825 -19.69 -36.21 22.24
C LEU A 825 -20.92 -36.78 21.51
N TYR A 826 -20.71 -37.36 20.33
CA TYR A 826 -21.78 -37.92 19.50
C TYR A 826 -22.57 -39.04 20.21
N PHE A 827 -21.86 -39.94 20.91
CA PHE A 827 -22.45 -41.03 21.69
C PHE A 827 -22.80 -40.66 23.13
N ARG A 828 -22.64 -39.38 23.53
CA ARG A 828 -22.93 -38.86 24.88
C ARG A 828 -22.22 -39.63 26.00
N LEU A 829 -20.95 -40.00 25.79
CA LEU A 829 -20.11 -40.73 26.74
C LEU A 829 -19.41 -39.76 27.71
N ASP A 830 -20.15 -39.19 28.67
CA ASP A 830 -19.67 -38.10 29.54
C ASP A 830 -18.38 -38.41 30.31
N TYR A 831 -18.26 -39.62 30.87
CA TYR A 831 -17.06 -40.04 31.60
C TYR A 831 -15.84 -40.10 30.67
N PHE A 832 -15.97 -40.78 29.53
CA PHE A 832 -14.90 -40.91 28.55
C PHE A 832 -14.53 -39.56 27.93
N ARG A 833 -15.51 -38.68 27.68
CA ARG A 833 -15.26 -37.29 27.25
C ARG A 833 -14.32 -36.58 28.22
N ASN A 834 -14.60 -36.62 29.52
CA ASN A 834 -13.80 -35.93 30.52
C ASN A 834 -12.38 -36.51 30.60
N VAL A 835 -12.24 -37.84 30.52
CA VAL A 835 -10.92 -38.51 30.46
C VAL A 835 -10.15 -38.08 29.21
N MET A 836 -10.77 -38.13 28.03
CA MET A 836 -10.14 -37.71 26.77
C MET A 836 -9.75 -36.23 26.78
N MET A 837 -10.55 -35.36 27.41
CA MET A 837 -10.20 -33.95 27.60
C MET A 837 -8.97 -33.78 28.50
N GLY A 838 -8.85 -34.58 29.56
CA GLY A 838 -7.65 -34.63 30.41
C GLY A 838 -6.40 -35.08 29.64
N VAL A 839 -6.53 -36.16 28.85
CA VAL A 839 -5.45 -36.64 27.97
C VAL A 839 -5.03 -35.56 26.97
N PHE A 840 -6.01 -34.87 26.37
CA PHE A 840 -5.74 -33.81 25.42
C PHE A 840 -5.05 -32.60 26.08
N ALA A 841 -5.47 -32.22 27.30
CA ALA A 841 -4.82 -31.18 28.08
C ALA A 841 -3.35 -31.51 28.35
N ILE A 842 -3.08 -32.73 28.81
CA ILE A 842 -1.72 -33.21 29.09
C ILE A 842 -0.88 -33.18 27.80
N TYR A 843 -1.43 -33.67 26.67
CA TYR A 843 -0.75 -33.62 25.39
C TYR A 843 -0.41 -32.18 24.97
N VAL A 844 -1.35 -31.25 25.07
CA VAL A 844 -1.12 -29.84 24.73
C VAL A 844 -0.02 -29.23 25.62
N LEU A 845 -0.05 -29.49 26.93
CA LEU A 845 0.98 -29.05 27.87
C LEU A 845 2.37 -29.65 27.56
N ILE A 846 2.44 -30.92 27.17
CA ILE A 846 3.69 -31.56 26.74
C ILE A 846 4.20 -30.92 25.45
N SER A 847 3.32 -30.69 24.46
CA SER A 847 3.67 -30.03 23.20
C SER A 847 4.13 -28.57 23.40
N ALA A 848 3.72 -27.93 24.50
CA ALA A 848 4.12 -26.58 24.89
C ALA A 848 5.53 -26.50 25.51
N ARG A 849 6.19 -27.63 25.84
CA ARG A 849 7.51 -27.62 26.52
C ARG A 849 8.60 -26.79 25.81
N PRO A 850 8.76 -26.84 24.47
CA PRO A 850 9.72 -25.99 23.76
C PRO A 850 9.41 -24.50 23.90
N LEU A 851 8.12 -24.14 23.88
CA LEU A 851 7.62 -22.78 24.10
C LEU A 851 7.91 -22.30 25.52
N LEU A 852 7.61 -23.14 26.52
CA LEU A 852 7.89 -22.85 27.93
C LEU A 852 9.39 -22.66 28.18
N LYS A 853 10.25 -23.49 27.59
CA LYS A 853 11.71 -23.33 27.64
C LYS A 853 12.22 -22.05 26.96
N ALA A 854 11.64 -21.68 25.82
CA ALA A 854 11.99 -20.44 25.12
C ALA A 854 11.55 -19.17 25.91
N ILE A 855 10.44 -19.26 26.64
CA ILE A 855 9.92 -18.19 27.50
C ILE A 855 10.77 -18.08 28.79
N THR A 856 11.06 -19.20 29.46
CA THR A 856 11.87 -19.22 30.68
C THR A 856 13.33 -18.84 30.43
N GLY A 857 13.91 -19.25 29.29
CA GLY A 857 15.26 -18.83 28.88
C GLY A 857 15.39 -17.32 28.60
N ARG A 858 14.28 -16.61 28.34
CA ARG A 858 14.27 -15.14 28.13
C ARG A 858 13.91 -14.33 29.38
N LEU A 859 13.29 -14.93 30.39
CA LEU A 859 12.81 -14.22 31.58
C LEU A 859 13.85 -14.09 32.71
N GLY A 860 14.96 -14.83 32.64
CA GLY A 860 15.92 -14.89 33.76
C GLY A 860 15.31 -15.57 35.00
N GLN A 861 16.15 -16.13 35.87
CA GLN A 861 15.71 -17.01 36.97
C GLN A 861 14.92 -16.32 38.11
N THR A 862 14.60 -15.03 38.01
CA THR A 862 14.13 -14.22 39.15
C THR A 862 12.65 -13.80 39.11
N ALA A 863 11.86 -14.16 38.09
CA ALA A 863 10.44 -13.80 38.04
C ALA A 863 9.54 -14.77 38.87
N PRO A 864 8.52 -14.30 39.62
CA PRO A 864 7.70 -15.15 40.51
C PRO A 864 6.95 -16.31 39.83
N GLY A 865 6.74 -16.26 38.51
CA GLY A 865 6.17 -17.37 37.70
C GLY A 865 7.20 -18.30 37.05
N ALA A 866 8.49 -17.95 37.08
CA ALA A 866 9.56 -18.70 36.41
C ALA A 866 9.78 -20.08 37.05
N ARG A 867 9.60 -20.23 38.36
CA ARG A 867 9.74 -21.52 39.06
C ARG A 867 8.66 -22.54 38.65
N ILE A 868 7.41 -22.10 38.47
CA ILE A 868 6.28 -22.96 38.02
C ILE A 868 6.45 -23.34 36.54
N LEU A 869 6.86 -22.38 35.69
CA LEU A 869 7.10 -22.64 34.27
C LEU A 869 8.35 -23.51 34.04
N HIS A 870 9.36 -23.37 34.89
CA HIS A 870 10.57 -24.21 34.88
C HIS A 870 10.25 -25.64 35.32
N SER A 871 9.45 -25.85 36.38
CA SER A 871 9.04 -27.19 36.82
C SER A 871 8.17 -27.93 35.80
N LEU A 872 7.26 -27.21 35.11
CA LEU A 872 6.49 -27.75 33.97
C LEU A 872 7.38 -28.10 32.77
N GLY A 873 8.47 -27.35 32.55
CA GLY A 873 9.45 -27.60 31.49
C GLY A 873 10.46 -28.72 31.76
N THR A 874 10.66 -29.11 33.03
CA THR A 874 11.59 -30.16 33.47
C THR A 874 10.94 -31.47 33.86
N LEU A 875 9.61 -31.56 33.86
CA LEU A 875 8.84 -32.78 34.13
C LEU A 875 9.22 -33.92 33.15
N ARG A 876 10.20 -34.74 33.52
CA ARG A 876 10.42 -36.06 32.92
C ARG A 876 9.33 -36.97 33.47
N LEU A 877 8.36 -37.35 32.63
CA LEU A 877 7.57 -38.56 32.89
C LEU A 877 8.59 -39.71 32.88
N LYS A 878 8.86 -40.30 34.05
CA LYS A 878 9.44 -41.65 34.08
C LYS A 878 8.48 -42.53 33.28
N LYS A 879 9.07 -43.32 32.38
CA LYS A 879 8.39 -44.19 31.41
C LYS A 879 7.22 -44.94 32.01
#